data_AF-A0A952N5T7-F1
#
_entry.id   AF-A0A952N5T7-F1
#
_cell.length_a   1.000
_cell.length_b   1.000
_cell.length_c   1.000
_cell.angle_alpha   90.00
_cell.angle_beta   90.00
_cell.angle_gamma   90.00
#
_symmetry.space_group_name_H-M   'P 1'
#
loop_
_entity.id
_entity.type
_entity.pdbx_description
1 polymer ?
#
loop_
_entity_poly.entity_id
_entity_poly.type
_entity_poly.pdbx_seq_one_letter_code
_entity_poly.pdbx_strand_id
1 'polypeptide(L)'
;MKIKYLSLLLLFCLLSLNLFSQEENKENKDPLNSSTFKGLKWRGIGPALTSGRISDFAFNPNNFSEYYVGVASGHVWKTTNAGTTYEPIFDNHGTYSIGCLAIDPNNPFVIWIGTGENNHQRALGYGNGVYKSIDGGKSWKNMGLKESRQIGKIVVDPRNSNNVFVAAEGSVWGPGGERGLYKSIDGGKTWKKVLEISENTGVNNLIYDPRNPDVMYATSEQRRRHVFTKISGGPESAVYKSEDAGETWEKIMNGLPKVDIGGMGIDISPANPDIIYIIMEAAEKAGGFFRSTNRGASWEKMNTYTSSGQYFNEIVCDPKNPDKIYSLEVVSKLTTDAGKTWSNLGINDRHVDDHALWINPNNTDHLIMGGDGGIYESYDMGKNWNYKTNLPVTQFYRVFADNSTPFYYIYGGTQDNSSMGGPSRTISSDGIVSSDWFITNGGDGFWSSVDPENPNIVYAESQYGGMVRYDRQSGEAIDIRPEPRKGENTYKWNWDTPLFISPHKNTRLYCAANKVFRSDDRGDSWDVISEDLTTQIDRNSFPVMGKYWSIDAVAKDKSTSLFGTIVSLAESPLKENLLYAGTDDGLIQVSEDAKSWRKSSSFPGLPEYTYVSDILPSKFDENVVYATFNNHKRDDFKPYVYRSNDKGKTWKSISSDLPANGSVWTIEQDFENAELLFVGTEFSFFFSIDGGGKWIQLNNGLPDIPVRDISIQKRESDIVVATFGRGFYVIDDYSALRNVSKETLNKEAVLFPVRDALMYIQAASLYAQGANYYRAPNPEFGATFTYYIKDIPKTLKQIRQEKEKQLFKESKPIPQPKQEELLAEQREVVPYLVFTIYDESDNVIRKINTNASKGISRVNWDLRYPNINTIKVEKFEPTAKQSGSTPVMPGKYAVKLELVTREGVKQLGEKVNFNTSALRNTTLPATDRNELVAFQRKANELGRSIRGTHQYLTEMIKQTNAIKQALVVTPAETHQLSNKADNLLVELDNILLSFERRSDSPSAEENPPSSVTFSERLGTLTYTHWRSTSKITKNEIVAYDVLAEEFPPVYERIKQLYSTEYKLLVDELDKLGGPVLTTQLPELKIK
;
A
#
# COMPACT_ATOMS: atom_id res chain seq x y z
N MET A 1 25.62 -63.40 36.57
CA MET A 1 25.47 -62.06 37.20
C MET A 1 25.52 -60.99 36.10
N LYS A 2 24.49 -61.00 35.28
CA LYS A 2 24.11 -60.14 34.14
C LYS A 2 22.59 -60.35 34.08
N ILE A 3 21.81 -59.33 33.73
CA ILE A 3 20.33 -59.25 33.87
C ILE A 3 19.91 -58.69 35.25
N LYS A 4 19.87 -57.36 35.36
CA LYS A 4 18.92 -56.61 36.23
C LYS A 4 18.98 -55.07 36.09
N TYR A 5 19.88 -54.51 35.27
CA TYR A 5 19.96 -53.05 35.04
C TYR A 5 19.55 -52.59 33.63
N LEU A 6 18.98 -53.45 32.79
CA LEU A 6 18.53 -53.09 31.44
C LEU A 6 17.00 -52.83 31.33
N SER A 7 16.25 -53.08 32.41
CA SER A 7 14.79 -53.01 32.38
C SER A 7 14.23 -51.67 32.90
N LEU A 8 15.06 -50.80 33.51
CA LEU A 8 14.63 -49.49 34.00
C LEU A 8 14.94 -48.33 33.05
N LEU A 9 15.83 -48.53 32.05
CA LEU A 9 16.16 -47.50 31.06
C LEU A 9 15.21 -47.51 29.84
N LEU A 10 14.53 -48.63 29.58
CA LEU A 10 13.55 -48.75 28.49
C LEU A 10 12.14 -48.25 28.85
N LEU A 11 11.85 -48.00 30.13
CA LEU A 11 10.57 -47.40 30.54
C LEU A 11 10.61 -45.86 30.62
N PHE A 12 11.80 -45.25 30.56
CA PHE A 12 11.98 -43.79 30.54
C PHE A 12 12.17 -43.20 29.14
N CYS A 13 12.36 -44.05 28.11
CA CYS A 13 12.45 -43.64 26.70
C CYS A 13 11.13 -43.79 25.91
N LEU A 14 10.03 -44.19 26.56
CA LEU A 14 8.70 -44.28 25.94
C LEU A 14 7.70 -43.23 26.44
N LEU A 15 8.18 -42.18 27.13
CA LEU A 15 7.36 -41.07 27.66
C LEU A 15 7.79 -39.67 27.17
N SER A 16 8.69 -39.58 26.18
CA SER A 16 9.14 -38.31 25.59
C SER A 16 8.80 -38.15 24.10
N LEU A 17 7.91 -39.01 23.57
CA LEU A 17 7.29 -38.85 22.25
C LEU A 17 5.84 -38.42 22.43
N ASN A 18 5.63 -37.11 22.67
CA ASN A 18 4.46 -36.33 22.27
C ASN A 18 4.53 -34.97 22.98
N LEU A 19 4.94 -33.94 22.24
CA LEU A 19 4.41 -32.56 22.26
C LEU A 19 5.32 -31.64 21.41
N PHE A 20 5.61 -32.04 20.16
CA PHE A 20 5.55 -31.04 19.11
C PHE A 20 4.06 -30.78 18.89
N SER A 21 3.50 -29.91 19.72
CA SER A 21 2.26 -29.24 19.37
C SER A 21 2.57 -28.42 18.13
N GLN A 22 2.36 -29.00 16.94
CA GLN A 22 1.77 -28.21 15.87
C GLN A 22 0.61 -27.48 16.54
N GLU A 23 0.69 -26.16 16.64
CA GLU A 23 -0.51 -25.36 16.78
C GLU A 23 -1.40 -25.72 15.59
N GLU A 24 -2.22 -26.75 15.75
CA GLU A 24 -3.50 -26.79 15.09
C GLU A 24 -4.12 -25.45 15.46
N ASN A 25 -4.21 -24.56 14.48
CA ASN A 25 -5.09 -23.40 14.49
C ASN A 25 -6.44 -23.92 15.00
N LYS A 26 -6.68 -23.83 16.31
CA LYS A 26 -8.02 -23.81 16.86
C LYS A 26 -8.65 -22.63 16.15
N GLU A 27 -9.52 -22.89 15.18
CA GLU A 27 -10.37 -21.85 14.60
C GLU A 27 -10.86 -21.01 15.77
N ASN A 28 -10.40 -19.76 15.82
CA ASN A 28 -10.79 -18.85 16.86
C ASN A 28 -12.30 -18.68 16.68
N LYS A 29 -13.08 -19.33 17.55
CA LYS A 29 -14.56 -19.34 17.47
C LYS A 29 -15.16 -17.96 17.67
N ASP A 30 -14.36 -16.96 18.04
CA ASP A 30 -14.79 -15.57 18.11
C ASP A 30 -14.93 -14.98 16.69
N PRO A 31 -16.15 -14.60 16.25
CA PRO A 31 -16.35 -13.98 14.94
C PRO A 31 -15.69 -12.59 14.84
N LEU A 32 -15.30 -11.96 15.96
CA LEU A 32 -14.55 -10.71 15.98
C LEU A 32 -13.05 -10.97 15.81
N ASN A 33 -12.63 -11.25 14.59
CA ASN A 33 -11.24 -11.45 14.22
C ASN A 33 -10.94 -10.85 12.83
N SER A 34 -9.66 -10.63 12.51
CA SER A 34 -9.25 -9.96 11.27
C SER A 34 -9.83 -10.60 9.99
N SER A 35 -9.94 -11.94 9.94
CA SER A 35 -10.46 -12.63 8.75
C SER A 35 -11.91 -12.28 8.42
N THR A 36 -12.71 -11.94 9.42
CA THR A 36 -14.09 -11.50 9.26
C THR A 36 -14.20 -10.17 8.52
N PHE A 37 -13.20 -9.29 8.63
CA PHE A 37 -13.29 -7.91 8.12
C PHE A 37 -12.53 -7.69 6.80
N LYS A 38 -12.04 -8.75 6.15
CA LYS A 38 -11.27 -8.66 4.90
C LYS A 38 -11.99 -7.91 3.76
N GLY A 39 -13.32 -7.86 3.76
CA GLY A 39 -14.07 -7.06 2.77
C GLY A 39 -13.86 -5.55 2.86
N LEU A 40 -13.40 -5.04 4.00
CA LEU A 40 -12.95 -3.65 4.15
C LEU A 40 -11.48 -3.60 3.73
N LYS A 41 -11.24 -3.14 2.51
CA LYS A 41 -9.91 -3.11 1.89
C LYS A 41 -9.37 -1.68 1.89
N TRP A 42 -8.12 -1.53 2.29
CA TRP A 42 -7.37 -0.29 2.13
C TRP A 42 -7.05 -0.01 0.66
N ARG A 43 -7.24 1.24 0.27
CA ARG A 43 -6.90 1.77 -1.06
C ARG A 43 -5.74 2.75 -0.93
N GLY A 44 -4.57 2.36 -1.40
CA GLY A 44 -3.40 3.24 -1.46
C GLY A 44 -3.59 4.30 -2.53
N ILE A 45 -3.29 5.56 -2.19
CA ILE A 45 -3.48 6.70 -3.11
C ILE A 45 -2.20 7.44 -3.49
N GLY A 46 -1.03 6.92 -3.08
CA GLY A 46 0.25 7.61 -3.27
C GLY A 46 0.35 8.84 -2.36
N PRO A 47 0.96 9.94 -2.81
CA PRO A 47 1.45 10.22 -4.18
C PRO A 47 2.72 9.46 -4.59
N ALA A 48 3.08 9.59 -5.87
CA ALA A 48 4.43 9.33 -6.40
C ALA A 48 5.07 10.61 -7.00
N LEU A 49 4.51 11.79 -6.65
CA LEU A 49 5.06 13.10 -6.98
C LEU A 49 6.52 13.19 -6.49
N THR A 50 6.71 12.88 -5.21
CA THR A 50 8.00 12.54 -4.60
C THR A 50 7.98 11.07 -4.21
N SER A 51 9.15 10.45 -4.08
CA SER A 51 9.27 9.08 -3.59
C SER A 51 9.65 9.13 -2.10
N GLY A 52 10.60 8.31 -1.67
CA GLY A 52 11.04 8.19 -0.29
C GLY A 52 12.39 7.49 -0.23
N ARG A 53 12.92 7.34 0.97
CA ARG A 53 14.30 6.91 1.22
C ARG A 53 14.64 5.51 0.70
N ILE A 54 15.57 5.47 -0.25
CA ILE A 54 16.19 4.24 -0.77
C ILE A 54 17.46 3.95 0.02
N SER A 55 17.54 2.80 0.69
CA SER A 55 18.70 2.44 1.51
C SER A 55 19.77 1.65 0.76
N ASP A 56 19.39 0.79 -0.19
CA ASP A 56 20.35 -0.06 -0.89
C ASP A 56 19.83 -0.57 -2.24
N PHE A 57 20.73 -1.02 -3.10
CA PHE A 57 20.42 -1.71 -4.35
C PHE A 57 21.14 -3.05 -4.46
N ALA A 58 20.49 -4.01 -5.11
CA ALA A 58 21.10 -5.29 -5.49
C ALA A 58 20.86 -5.53 -6.99
N PHE A 59 21.92 -5.40 -7.81
CA PHE A 59 21.86 -5.57 -9.26
C PHE A 59 22.23 -6.98 -9.70
N ASN A 60 21.46 -7.57 -10.62
CA ASN A 60 21.82 -8.83 -11.24
C ASN A 60 23.09 -8.64 -12.11
N PRO A 61 24.21 -9.32 -11.81
CA PRO A 61 25.47 -9.11 -12.51
C PRO A 61 25.44 -9.54 -13.98
N ASN A 62 24.46 -10.39 -14.36
CA ASN A 62 24.30 -10.89 -15.72
C ASN A 62 23.25 -10.10 -16.53
N ASN A 63 22.46 -9.24 -15.89
CA ASN A 63 21.40 -8.46 -16.53
C ASN A 63 21.04 -7.23 -15.67
N PHE A 64 21.65 -6.08 -15.95
CA PHE A 64 21.43 -4.85 -15.17
C PHE A 64 20.02 -4.25 -15.30
N SER A 65 19.17 -4.75 -16.22
CA SER A 65 17.74 -4.38 -16.25
C SER A 65 16.95 -5.02 -15.10
N GLU A 66 17.51 -6.03 -14.43
CA GLU A 66 16.93 -6.67 -13.26
C GLU A 66 17.69 -6.27 -11.99
N TYR A 67 17.00 -5.61 -11.07
CA TYR A 67 17.56 -5.24 -9.78
C TYR A 67 16.48 -5.12 -8.70
N TYR A 68 16.96 -5.13 -7.46
CA TYR A 68 16.19 -5.03 -6.24
C TYR A 68 16.48 -3.71 -5.56
N VAL A 69 15.46 -3.12 -4.96
CA VAL A 69 15.50 -1.83 -4.27
C VAL A 69 15.14 -2.08 -2.81
N GLY A 70 16.06 -1.77 -1.90
CA GLY A 70 15.82 -1.73 -0.47
C GLY A 70 15.32 -0.35 -0.09
N VAL A 71 14.13 -0.27 0.50
CA VAL A 71 13.55 0.99 0.94
C VAL A 71 13.61 1.06 2.47
N ALA A 72 14.14 2.15 3.00
CA ALA A 72 14.40 2.29 4.44
C ALA A 72 13.15 2.12 5.30
N SER A 73 11.99 2.52 4.78
CA SER A 73 10.67 2.31 5.42
C SER A 73 9.59 1.87 4.42
N GLY A 74 9.91 1.04 3.43
CA GLY A 74 8.95 0.75 2.35
C GLY A 74 9.11 -0.62 1.69
N HIS A 75 9.70 -1.59 2.41
CA HIS A 75 9.96 -2.96 1.97
C HIS A 75 10.96 -3.07 0.81
N VAL A 76 10.96 -4.23 0.13
CA VAL A 76 11.81 -4.51 -1.03
C VAL A 76 10.96 -4.53 -2.29
N TRP A 77 11.49 -3.88 -3.32
CA TRP A 77 10.89 -3.83 -4.66
C TRP A 77 11.81 -4.46 -5.69
N LYS A 78 11.22 -4.98 -6.77
CA LYS A 78 11.93 -5.56 -7.90
C LYS A 78 11.54 -4.86 -9.19
N THR A 79 12.51 -4.72 -10.08
CA THR A 79 12.25 -4.48 -11.51
C THR A 79 12.97 -5.52 -12.37
N THR A 80 12.46 -5.75 -13.57
CA THR A 80 13.06 -6.61 -14.60
C THR A 80 13.27 -5.86 -15.93
N ASN A 81 12.94 -4.56 -15.96
CA ASN A 81 12.92 -3.71 -17.15
C ASN A 81 13.49 -2.30 -16.87
N ALA A 82 14.59 -2.25 -16.09
CA ALA A 82 15.34 -1.03 -15.79
C ALA A 82 14.49 0.09 -15.13
N GLY A 83 13.55 -0.29 -14.28
CA GLY A 83 12.71 0.64 -13.53
C GLY A 83 11.53 1.20 -14.33
N THR A 84 11.21 0.64 -15.50
CA THR A 84 9.96 0.99 -16.21
C THR A 84 8.73 0.62 -15.37
N THR A 85 8.82 -0.49 -14.61
CA THR A 85 7.84 -0.90 -13.61
C THR A 85 8.54 -1.49 -12.38
N TYR A 86 7.95 -1.29 -11.20
CA TYR A 86 8.37 -1.90 -9.93
C TYR A 86 7.27 -2.77 -9.33
N GLU A 87 7.65 -3.89 -8.74
CA GLU A 87 6.76 -4.80 -8.01
C GLU A 87 7.21 -4.93 -6.54
N PRO A 88 6.32 -4.76 -5.54
CA PRO A 88 6.66 -5.02 -4.16
C PRO A 88 6.72 -6.54 -3.93
N ILE A 89 7.80 -7.02 -3.32
CA ILE A 89 8.06 -8.47 -3.16
C ILE A 89 8.22 -8.91 -1.70
N PHE A 90 7.99 -8.00 -0.74
CA PHE A 90 8.26 -8.25 0.68
C PHE A 90 7.21 -7.68 1.66
N ASP A 91 5.99 -7.39 1.20
CA ASP A 91 4.97 -6.61 1.96
C ASP A 91 4.40 -7.26 3.25
N ASN A 92 4.57 -8.58 3.46
CA ASN A 92 3.85 -9.33 4.53
C ASN A 92 4.78 -10.29 5.30
N HIS A 93 5.87 -9.75 5.86
CA HIS A 93 6.89 -10.53 6.60
C HIS A 93 7.15 -10.01 8.02
N GLY A 94 6.25 -9.19 8.57
CA GLY A 94 6.32 -8.65 9.94
C GLY A 94 7.44 -7.62 10.16
N THR A 95 7.91 -7.00 9.07
CA THR A 95 8.88 -5.89 9.09
C THR A 95 8.89 -5.21 7.72
N TYR A 96 9.23 -3.93 7.71
CA TYR A 96 9.15 -3.05 6.53
C TYR A 96 10.44 -2.27 6.26
N SER A 97 11.30 -2.19 7.27
CA SER A 97 12.53 -1.40 7.22
C SER A 97 13.68 -2.26 6.70
N ILE A 98 14.37 -1.76 5.68
CA ILE A 98 15.45 -2.50 5.00
C ILE A 98 16.77 -1.75 5.21
N GLY A 99 17.76 -2.45 5.75
CA GLY A 99 19.11 -1.92 5.96
C GLY A 99 20.07 -2.23 4.81
N CYS A 100 20.03 -3.46 4.28
CA CYS A 100 20.87 -3.84 3.15
C CYS A 100 20.30 -5.00 2.34
N LEU A 101 20.78 -5.14 1.11
CA LEU A 101 20.50 -6.22 0.19
C LEU A 101 21.81 -6.90 -0.25
N ALA A 102 21.77 -8.21 -0.49
CA ALA A 102 22.88 -8.91 -1.13
C ALA A 102 22.37 -9.97 -2.11
N ILE A 103 22.98 -10.02 -3.29
CA ILE A 103 22.80 -11.11 -4.25
C ILE A 103 23.94 -12.10 -4.07
N ASP A 104 23.62 -13.39 -4.09
CA ASP A 104 24.64 -14.43 -4.15
C ASP A 104 25.42 -14.34 -5.48
N PRO A 105 26.75 -14.17 -5.44
CA PRO A 105 27.56 -14.02 -6.65
C PRO A 105 27.52 -15.25 -7.57
N ASN A 106 27.19 -16.43 -7.04
CA ASN A 106 27.09 -17.66 -7.82
C ASN A 106 25.66 -17.97 -8.29
N ASN A 107 24.65 -17.25 -7.80
CA ASN A 107 23.26 -17.48 -8.19
C ASN A 107 22.38 -16.22 -8.00
N PRO A 108 22.03 -15.50 -9.09
CA PRO A 108 21.25 -14.27 -9.00
C PRO A 108 19.79 -14.48 -8.53
N PHE A 109 19.30 -15.72 -8.40
CA PHE A 109 18.00 -16.01 -7.78
C PHE A 109 18.05 -16.06 -6.25
N VAL A 110 19.24 -16.14 -5.65
CA VAL A 110 19.43 -16.17 -4.21
C VAL A 110 19.68 -14.75 -3.71
N ILE A 111 18.69 -14.20 -3.01
CA ILE A 111 18.71 -12.84 -2.49
C ILE A 111 18.66 -12.88 -0.96
N TRP A 112 19.46 -12.03 -0.33
CA TRP A 112 19.46 -11.81 1.11
C TRP A 112 18.98 -10.41 1.44
N ILE A 113 18.19 -10.29 2.50
CA ILE A 113 17.72 -9.01 3.05
C ILE A 113 18.20 -8.91 4.50
N GLY A 114 18.89 -7.82 4.82
CA GLY A 114 19.09 -7.35 6.18
C GLY A 114 18.00 -6.35 6.54
N THR A 115 17.18 -6.66 7.55
CA THR A 115 16.08 -5.77 7.97
C THR A 115 16.53 -4.81 9.07
N GLY A 116 15.85 -3.68 9.15
CA GLY A 116 16.21 -2.54 9.99
C GLY A 116 17.27 -1.68 9.34
N GLU A 117 16.90 -0.44 9.05
CA GLU A 117 17.78 0.59 8.52
C GLU A 117 19.03 0.73 9.40
N ASN A 118 20.19 0.67 8.77
CA ASN A 118 21.50 0.61 9.45
C ASN A 118 21.96 1.98 9.95
N ASN A 119 21.39 3.06 9.41
CA ASN A 119 21.65 4.40 9.91
C ASN A 119 21.13 4.61 11.36
N HIS A 120 21.35 5.79 11.91
CA HIS A 120 20.71 6.19 13.17
C HIS A 120 20.14 7.60 13.13
N GLN A 121 19.34 7.84 12.11
CA GLN A 121 18.54 9.05 12.04
C GLN A 121 17.43 9.05 13.10
N ARG A 122 16.80 10.22 13.31
CA ARG A 122 15.72 10.40 14.29
C ARG A 122 14.43 9.63 13.94
N ALA A 123 14.21 9.39 12.66
CA ALA A 123 13.09 8.66 12.08
C ALA A 123 13.64 7.40 11.42
N LEU A 124 13.69 6.34 12.22
CA LEU A 124 14.37 5.08 11.93
C LEU A 124 13.37 3.94 12.17
N GLY A 125 13.24 3.05 11.20
CA GLY A 125 12.48 1.80 11.36
C GLY A 125 13.35 0.67 11.92
N TYR A 126 12.74 -0.34 12.52
CA TYR A 126 13.45 -1.51 13.04
C TYR A 126 13.08 -2.82 12.37
N GLY A 127 14.09 -3.67 12.25
CA GLY A 127 14.03 -4.98 11.64
C GLY A 127 13.68 -6.10 12.61
N ASN A 128 13.57 -7.30 12.02
CA ASN A 128 13.43 -8.57 12.72
C ASN A 128 14.39 -9.64 12.16
N GLY A 129 15.58 -9.21 11.74
CA GLY A 129 16.71 -10.06 11.36
C GLY A 129 16.95 -10.18 9.86
N VAL A 130 17.32 -11.38 9.43
CA VAL A 130 17.79 -11.65 8.05
C VAL A 130 16.82 -12.54 7.31
N TYR A 131 16.57 -12.26 6.03
CA TYR A 131 15.75 -13.11 5.14
C TYR A 131 16.55 -13.60 3.94
N LYS A 132 16.14 -14.76 3.44
CA LYS A 132 16.66 -15.37 2.22
C LYS A 132 15.52 -15.75 1.28
N SER A 133 15.68 -15.40 0.00
CA SER A 133 14.93 -15.97 -1.12
C SER A 133 15.85 -16.87 -1.95
N ILE A 134 15.28 -17.90 -2.58
CA ILE A 134 15.98 -18.79 -3.52
C ILE A 134 15.30 -18.83 -4.90
N ASP A 135 14.28 -18.00 -5.11
CA ASP A 135 13.41 -17.98 -6.28
C ASP A 135 13.26 -16.58 -6.89
N GLY A 136 14.27 -15.72 -6.65
CA GLY A 136 14.32 -14.37 -7.16
C GLY A 136 13.33 -13.41 -6.47
N GLY A 137 12.96 -13.69 -5.23
CA GLY A 137 12.12 -12.84 -4.39
C GLY A 137 10.63 -13.19 -4.37
N LYS A 138 10.23 -14.35 -4.92
CA LYS A 138 8.82 -14.79 -4.90
C LYS A 138 8.42 -15.35 -3.54
N SER A 139 9.37 -15.94 -2.81
CA SER A 139 9.20 -16.39 -1.44
C SER A 139 10.42 -16.09 -0.59
N TRP A 140 10.17 -15.91 0.71
CA TRP A 140 11.19 -15.52 1.69
C TRP A 140 11.14 -16.40 2.94
N LYS A 141 12.31 -16.68 3.49
CA LYS A 141 12.47 -17.36 4.78
C LYS A 141 13.27 -16.47 5.72
N ASN A 142 12.75 -16.23 6.93
CA ASN A 142 13.51 -15.62 8.02
C ASN A 142 14.60 -16.61 8.47
N MET A 143 15.84 -16.16 8.47
CA MET A 143 17.05 -16.95 8.75
C MET A 143 17.61 -16.68 10.16
N GLY A 144 16.88 -15.99 11.03
CA GLY A 144 17.30 -15.66 12.40
C GLY A 144 17.88 -14.25 12.54
N LEU A 145 18.62 -14.03 13.62
CA LEU A 145 19.11 -12.72 14.04
C LEU A 145 17.98 -11.70 14.32
N LYS A 146 16.86 -12.17 14.91
CA LYS A 146 15.63 -11.37 15.09
C LYS A 146 15.79 -10.19 16.03
N GLU A 147 16.69 -10.30 17.00
CA GLU A 147 17.00 -9.28 18.00
C GLU A 147 18.20 -8.42 17.60
N SER A 148 18.67 -8.52 16.35
CA SER A 148 19.70 -7.62 15.82
C SER A 148 19.17 -6.20 15.63
N ARG A 149 17.88 -6.07 15.29
CA ARG A 149 17.12 -4.84 14.99
C ARG A 149 17.63 -4.01 13.82
N GLN A 150 18.94 -3.87 13.64
CA GLN A 150 19.60 -3.21 12.54
C GLN A 150 20.70 -4.13 11.96
N ILE A 151 20.61 -4.39 10.66
CA ILE A 151 21.61 -5.14 9.90
C ILE A 151 22.36 -4.19 8.99
N GLY A 152 23.65 -4.00 9.25
CA GLY A 152 24.51 -3.09 8.51
C GLY A 152 24.92 -3.62 7.14
N LYS A 153 25.35 -4.89 7.08
CA LYS A 153 25.83 -5.50 5.83
C LYS A 153 25.64 -7.00 5.81
N ILE A 154 25.38 -7.55 4.62
CA ILE A 154 25.44 -8.99 4.35
C ILE A 154 26.48 -9.23 3.25
N VAL A 155 27.33 -10.22 3.45
CA VAL A 155 28.36 -10.63 2.49
C VAL A 155 28.25 -12.14 2.26
N VAL A 156 28.23 -12.55 1.00
CA VAL A 156 28.26 -13.96 0.59
C VAL A 156 29.65 -14.27 0.03
N ASP A 157 30.30 -15.33 0.51
CA ASP A 157 31.60 -15.76 0.01
C ASP A 157 31.47 -16.24 -1.45
N PRO A 158 32.22 -15.65 -2.40
CA PRO A 158 32.11 -16.02 -3.81
C PRO A 158 32.57 -17.45 -4.11
N ARG A 159 33.32 -18.09 -3.21
CA ARG A 159 33.78 -19.47 -3.37
C ARG A 159 32.73 -20.50 -2.94
N ASN A 160 31.79 -20.11 -2.06
CA ASN A 160 30.77 -21.00 -1.52
C ASN A 160 29.56 -20.21 -0.99
N SER A 161 28.44 -20.29 -1.70
CA SER A 161 27.15 -19.68 -1.37
C SER A 161 26.57 -20.01 0.03
N ASN A 162 27.07 -21.05 0.70
CA ASN A 162 26.67 -21.38 2.07
C ASN A 162 27.42 -20.55 3.13
N ASN A 163 28.57 -20.00 2.78
CA ASN A 163 29.36 -19.14 3.65
C ASN A 163 28.82 -17.72 3.56
N VAL A 164 28.16 -17.26 4.62
CA VAL A 164 27.49 -15.96 4.66
C VAL A 164 27.87 -15.24 5.94
N PHE A 165 28.18 -13.96 5.82
CA PHE A 165 28.49 -13.09 6.96
C PHE A 165 27.42 -12.02 7.11
N VAL A 166 27.10 -11.68 8.35
CA VAL A 166 26.14 -10.64 8.71
C VAL A 166 26.80 -9.70 9.72
N ALA A 167 26.95 -8.45 9.32
CA ALA A 167 27.30 -7.34 10.20
C ALA A 167 26.03 -6.85 10.88
N ALA A 168 25.88 -7.21 12.16
CA ALA A 168 24.73 -6.84 12.97
C ALA A 168 25.12 -5.72 13.94
N GLU A 169 24.50 -4.57 13.76
CA GLU A 169 24.81 -3.40 14.56
C GLU A 169 24.16 -3.42 15.93
N GLY A 170 23.04 -4.15 16.08
CA GLY A 170 22.26 -4.17 17.31
C GLY A 170 21.33 -2.96 17.45
N SER A 171 20.36 -3.05 18.38
CA SER A 171 19.41 -1.98 18.68
C SER A 171 20.10 -0.64 18.94
N VAL A 172 19.82 0.39 18.15
CA VAL A 172 20.34 1.74 18.45
C VAL A 172 19.78 2.31 19.75
N TRP A 173 18.72 1.72 20.31
CA TRP A 173 18.02 2.23 21.49
C TRP A 173 18.40 1.48 22.79
N GLY A 174 18.90 0.24 22.67
CA GLY A 174 19.14 -0.70 23.77
C GLY A 174 20.54 -1.32 23.81
N PRO A 175 21.06 -1.72 25.00
CA PRO A 175 22.25 -2.56 25.07
C PRO A 175 21.88 -4.02 24.71
N GLY A 176 22.87 -4.82 24.32
CA GLY A 176 22.75 -6.24 24.06
C GLY A 176 22.15 -6.57 22.69
N GLY A 177 21.24 -7.54 22.67
CA GLY A 177 20.66 -8.10 21.43
C GLY A 177 21.63 -8.96 20.64
N GLU A 178 21.32 -9.18 19.37
CA GLU A 178 22.18 -9.93 18.44
C GLU A 178 23.14 -8.98 17.72
N ARG A 179 24.07 -8.41 18.49
CA ARG A 179 25.08 -7.44 18.05
C ARG A 179 26.44 -8.11 17.82
N GLY A 180 27.15 -7.71 16.75
CA GLY A 180 28.47 -8.22 16.37
C GLY A 180 28.53 -8.71 14.92
N LEU A 181 29.58 -9.45 14.57
CA LEU A 181 29.70 -10.12 13.27
C LEU A 181 29.35 -11.60 13.39
N TYR A 182 28.47 -12.08 12.52
CA TYR A 182 28.04 -13.47 12.48
C TYR A 182 28.45 -14.14 11.17
N LYS A 183 28.85 -15.41 11.25
CA LYS A 183 29.19 -16.26 10.11
C LYS A 183 28.29 -17.49 10.10
N SER A 184 27.76 -17.82 8.94
CA SER A 184 27.10 -19.10 8.67
C SER A 184 27.93 -19.88 7.65
N ILE A 185 27.93 -21.21 7.76
CA ILE A 185 28.55 -22.13 6.80
C ILE A 185 27.54 -23.11 6.17
N ASP A 186 26.26 -22.93 6.48
CA ASP A 186 25.15 -23.80 6.06
C ASP A 186 24.03 -23.03 5.34
N GLY A 187 24.37 -21.86 4.81
CA GLY A 187 23.46 -21.00 4.05
C GLY A 187 22.43 -20.30 4.93
N GLY A 188 22.82 -19.93 6.15
CA GLY A 188 22.08 -19.13 7.15
C GLY A 188 21.18 -19.92 8.08
N LYS A 189 21.26 -21.27 8.11
CA LYS A 189 20.44 -22.06 9.04
C LYS A 189 20.96 -21.93 10.47
N THR A 190 22.27 -21.79 10.64
CA THR A 190 22.92 -21.51 11.91
C THR A 190 23.93 -20.38 11.77
N TRP A 191 24.14 -19.64 12.87
CA TRP A 191 25.03 -18.48 12.94
C TRP A 191 26.02 -18.62 14.09
N LYS A 192 27.30 -18.45 13.82
CA LYS A 192 28.39 -18.34 14.80
C LYS A 192 28.78 -16.87 14.91
N LYS A 193 28.75 -16.30 16.12
CA LYS A 193 29.33 -14.97 16.36
C LYS A 193 30.86 -15.08 16.28
N VAL A 194 31.47 -14.35 15.35
CA VAL A 194 32.92 -14.40 15.06
C VAL A 194 33.67 -13.12 15.44
N LEU A 195 32.95 -12.01 15.63
CA LEU A 195 33.51 -10.80 16.23
C LEU A 195 32.49 -10.22 17.22
N GLU A 196 32.89 -10.12 18.47
CA GLU A 196 32.11 -9.53 19.57
C GLU A 196 32.93 -8.40 20.20
N ILE A 197 32.30 -7.24 20.40
CA ILE A 197 32.96 -6.07 21.01
C ILE A 197 32.38 -5.83 22.41
N SER A 198 31.09 -5.46 22.49
CA SER A 198 30.38 -5.29 23.76
C SER A 198 28.85 -5.28 23.53
N GLU A 199 28.08 -5.13 24.61
CA GLU A 199 26.64 -4.92 24.52
C GLU A 199 26.25 -3.58 23.86
N ASN A 200 27.16 -2.61 23.73
CA ASN A 200 26.90 -1.28 23.19
C ASN A 200 27.51 -1.03 21.80
N THR A 201 28.27 -2.00 21.27
CA THR A 201 29.12 -1.80 20.09
C THR A 201 29.00 -2.98 19.13
N GLY A 202 28.52 -2.68 17.92
CA GLY A 202 28.22 -3.67 16.88
C GLY A 202 29.10 -3.49 15.66
N VAL A 203 28.88 -4.30 14.63
CA VAL A 203 29.61 -4.22 13.36
C VAL A 203 28.68 -3.65 12.30
N ASN A 204 29.07 -2.53 11.68
CA ASN A 204 28.26 -1.83 10.69
C ASN A 204 28.68 -2.13 9.25
N ASN A 205 29.97 -2.29 8.97
CA ASN A 205 30.47 -2.66 7.64
C ASN A 205 31.27 -3.95 7.65
N LEU A 206 31.24 -4.64 6.51
CA LEU A 206 32.09 -5.77 6.18
C LEU A 206 32.37 -5.77 4.67
N ILE A 207 33.65 -5.81 4.31
CA ILE A 207 34.13 -5.99 2.94
C ILE A 207 35.22 -7.07 2.89
N TYR A 208 35.45 -7.66 1.73
CA TYR A 208 36.51 -8.66 1.51
C TYR A 208 37.38 -8.28 0.31
N ASP A 209 38.61 -8.76 0.29
CA ASP A 209 39.49 -8.64 -0.88
C ASP A 209 38.95 -9.55 -2.00
N PRO A 210 38.51 -9.00 -3.16
CA PRO A 210 37.89 -9.80 -4.21
C PRO A 210 38.83 -10.85 -4.83
N ARG A 211 40.14 -10.72 -4.61
CA ARG A 211 41.15 -11.70 -5.04
C ARG A 211 41.31 -12.84 -4.05
N ASN A 212 41.05 -12.58 -2.76
CA ASN A 212 41.16 -13.55 -1.67
C ASN A 212 40.17 -13.22 -0.54
N PRO A 213 38.98 -13.88 -0.51
CA PRO A 213 37.98 -13.66 0.53
C PRO A 213 38.39 -14.07 1.96
N ASP A 214 39.58 -14.66 2.15
CA ASP A 214 40.12 -14.87 3.51
C ASP A 214 40.56 -13.54 4.14
N VAL A 215 40.91 -12.54 3.31
CA VAL A 215 41.26 -11.20 3.77
C VAL A 215 40.01 -10.34 3.80
N MET A 216 39.61 -9.93 5.00
CA MET A 216 38.36 -9.19 5.25
C MET A 216 38.62 -7.97 6.13
N TYR A 217 37.78 -6.95 5.99
CA TYR A 217 37.83 -5.72 6.77
C TYR A 217 36.45 -5.42 7.35
N ALA A 218 36.42 -5.06 8.62
CA ALA A 218 35.19 -4.72 9.33
C ALA A 218 35.36 -3.44 10.14
N THR A 219 34.27 -2.69 10.31
CA THR A 219 34.24 -1.53 11.22
C THR A 219 33.24 -1.80 12.33
N SER A 220 33.60 -1.46 13.57
CA SER A 220 32.68 -1.49 14.71
C SER A 220 32.29 -0.09 15.14
N GLU A 221 31.03 0.09 15.53
CA GLU A 221 30.50 1.38 15.93
C GLU A 221 29.79 1.31 17.29
N GLN A 222 30.28 2.12 18.23
CA GLN A 222 29.63 2.37 19.52
C GLN A 222 28.62 3.52 19.36
N ARG A 223 27.31 3.22 19.43
CA ARG A 223 26.25 4.21 19.21
C ARG A 223 25.05 4.02 20.14
N ARG A 224 24.37 5.13 20.44
CA ARG A 224 23.10 5.14 21.18
C ARG A 224 22.23 6.33 20.79
N ARG A 225 20.93 6.09 20.62
CA ARG A 225 19.93 7.14 20.42
C ARG A 225 18.79 7.00 21.42
N HIS A 226 18.40 8.12 22.00
CA HIS A 226 17.19 8.30 22.79
C HIS A 226 16.38 9.49 22.25
N VAL A 227 15.20 9.74 22.83
CA VAL A 227 14.45 10.99 22.55
C VAL A 227 15.29 12.22 22.85
N PHE A 228 16.00 12.20 23.98
CA PHE A 228 16.69 13.37 24.53
C PHE A 228 18.11 13.58 23.99
N THR A 229 18.77 12.57 23.42
CA THR A 229 20.17 12.67 22.98
C THR A 229 20.54 11.60 21.95
N LYS A 230 21.70 11.81 21.35
CA LYS A 230 22.39 10.86 20.46
C LYS A 230 23.88 10.88 20.79
N ILE A 231 24.51 9.70 20.79
CA ILE A 231 25.96 9.49 20.81
C ILE A 231 26.34 8.65 19.57
N SER A 232 27.25 9.18 18.75
CA SER A 232 27.58 8.65 17.40
C SER A 232 28.94 7.95 17.32
N GLY A 233 29.56 7.67 18.45
CA GLY A 233 30.91 7.12 18.52
C GLY A 233 31.40 7.01 19.94
N GLY A 234 32.54 6.34 20.12
CA GLY A 234 33.10 6.08 21.44
C GLY A 234 34.39 5.26 21.37
N PRO A 235 35.00 4.96 22.53
CA PRO A 235 36.31 4.31 22.61
C PRO A 235 36.33 2.85 22.14
N GLU A 236 35.17 2.22 21.97
CA GLU A 236 35.06 0.83 21.51
C GLU A 236 34.99 0.70 19.98
N SER A 237 34.75 1.80 19.26
CA SER A 237 34.76 1.83 17.80
C SER A 237 36.17 1.57 17.24
N ALA A 238 36.29 0.72 16.22
CA ALA A 238 37.59 0.39 15.63
C ALA A 238 37.45 -0.18 14.20
N VAL A 239 38.58 -0.22 13.49
CA VAL A 239 38.73 -0.90 12.20
C VAL A 239 39.48 -2.21 12.42
N TYR A 240 38.95 -3.30 11.88
CA TYR A 240 39.49 -4.65 12.03
C TYR A 240 39.86 -5.26 10.68
N LYS A 241 40.83 -6.17 10.73
CA LYS A 241 41.22 -7.02 9.61
C LYS A 241 41.23 -8.49 10.03
N SER A 242 40.80 -9.36 9.14
CA SER A 242 41.02 -10.80 9.22
C SER A 242 41.84 -11.27 8.03
N GLU A 243 42.65 -12.31 8.21
CA GLU A 243 43.39 -13.00 7.14
C GLU A 243 43.03 -14.50 7.04
N ASP A 244 41.99 -14.94 7.75
CA ASP A 244 41.58 -16.34 7.88
C ASP A 244 40.06 -16.53 7.69
N ALA A 245 39.45 -15.73 6.82
CA ALA A 245 38.01 -15.74 6.53
C ALA A 245 37.14 -15.50 7.77
N GLY A 246 37.57 -14.54 8.60
CA GLY A 246 36.83 -14.04 9.75
C GLY A 246 36.85 -14.95 10.97
N GLU A 247 37.77 -15.93 11.08
CA GLU A 247 37.93 -16.71 12.31
C GLU A 247 38.68 -15.93 13.39
N THR A 248 39.65 -15.09 13.01
CA THR A 248 40.35 -14.15 13.90
C THR A 248 40.40 -12.74 13.31
N TRP A 249 40.47 -11.75 14.20
CA TRP A 249 40.41 -10.32 13.86
C TRP A 249 41.44 -9.52 14.65
N GLU A 250 42.19 -8.65 13.96
CA GLU A 250 43.14 -7.71 14.54
C GLU A 250 42.71 -6.26 14.30
N LYS A 251 43.04 -5.34 15.22
CA LYS A 251 42.78 -3.91 15.05
C LYS A 251 43.86 -3.27 14.17
N ILE A 252 43.44 -2.55 13.12
CA ILE A 252 44.36 -1.92 12.14
C ILE A 252 44.28 -0.39 12.19
N MET A 253 44.65 0.18 13.34
CA MET A 253 44.45 1.60 13.66
C MET A 253 45.64 2.52 13.32
N ASN A 254 46.72 1.99 12.75
CA ASN A 254 47.95 2.76 12.53
C ASN A 254 47.75 3.87 11.49
N GLY A 255 47.91 5.14 11.90
CA GLY A 255 47.66 6.31 11.05
C GLY A 255 46.24 6.87 11.11
N LEU A 256 45.34 6.22 11.86
CA LEU A 256 43.99 6.71 12.17
C LEU A 256 43.97 7.54 13.48
N PRO A 257 42.90 8.32 13.74
CA PRO A 257 42.76 9.08 14.98
C PRO A 257 42.86 8.21 16.24
N LYS A 258 43.46 8.77 17.31
CA LYS A 258 43.61 8.11 18.62
C LYS A 258 42.56 8.53 19.66
N VAL A 259 41.64 9.40 19.26
CA VAL A 259 40.49 9.85 20.07
C VAL A 259 39.28 8.95 19.78
N ASP A 260 38.16 9.18 20.47
CA ASP A 260 36.91 8.46 20.19
C ASP A 260 36.50 8.65 18.72
N ILE A 261 36.18 7.55 18.05
CA ILE A 261 35.73 7.53 16.65
C ILE A 261 34.32 6.95 16.54
N GLY A 262 33.66 7.21 15.42
CA GLY A 262 32.32 6.73 15.13
C GLY A 262 32.00 6.90 13.64
N GLY A 263 30.79 6.53 13.23
CA GLY A 263 30.28 6.70 11.87
C GLY A 263 31.33 6.49 10.77
N MET A 264 31.56 5.24 10.39
CA MET A 264 32.63 4.85 9.46
C MET A 264 32.07 4.28 8.16
N GLY A 265 32.66 4.71 7.05
CA GLY A 265 32.46 4.15 5.72
C GLY A 265 33.74 3.56 5.18
N ILE A 266 33.72 2.32 4.71
CA ILE A 266 34.90 1.64 4.19
C ILE A 266 34.59 1.00 2.84
N ASP A 267 35.50 1.14 1.88
CA ASP A 267 35.42 0.45 0.60
C ASP A 267 36.81 0.12 0.06
N ILE A 268 36.87 -0.95 -0.75
CA ILE A 268 38.09 -1.46 -1.39
C ILE A 268 38.01 -1.16 -2.88
N SER A 269 39.06 -0.60 -3.46
CA SER A 269 39.04 -0.24 -4.88
C SER A 269 38.95 -1.50 -5.76
N PRO A 270 37.88 -1.69 -6.57
CA PRO A 270 37.82 -2.82 -7.50
C PRO A 270 38.90 -2.73 -8.58
N ALA A 271 39.31 -1.51 -8.94
CA ALA A 271 40.37 -1.25 -9.91
C ALA A 271 41.77 -1.62 -9.39
N ASN A 272 42.00 -1.53 -8.07
CA ASN A 272 43.22 -2.00 -7.41
C ASN A 272 42.97 -2.37 -5.93
N PRO A 273 42.76 -3.67 -5.61
CA PRO A 273 42.40 -4.08 -4.26
C PRO A 273 43.50 -3.99 -3.19
N ASP A 274 44.70 -3.49 -3.53
CA ASP A 274 45.67 -3.11 -2.49
C ASP A 274 45.32 -1.76 -1.82
N ILE A 275 44.42 -1.01 -2.44
CA ILE A 275 43.96 0.31 -2.00
C ILE A 275 42.62 0.19 -1.29
N ILE A 276 42.57 0.71 -0.06
CA ILE A 276 41.36 0.76 0.77
C ILE A 276 41.16 2.21 1.20
N TYR A 277 39.91 2.66 1.14
CA TYR A 277 39.51 3.98 1.58
C TYR A 277 38.61 3.88 2.81
N ILE A 278 38.74 4.85 3.71
CA ILE A 278 37.82 4.98 4.85
C ILE A 278 37.50 6.45 5.09
N ILE A 279 36.21 6.74 5.29
CA ILE A 279 35.73 8.03 5.81
C ILE A 279 35.23 7.81 7.23
N MET A 280 35.51 8.73 8.17
CA MET A 280 35.08 8.57 9.55
C MET A 280 34.86 9.87 10.32
N GLU A 281 33.88 9.86 11.22
CA GLU A 281 33.76 10.86 12.27
C GLU A 281 34.71 10.54 13.43
N ALA A 282 35.20 11.60 14.09
CA ALA A 282 35.95 11.46 15.32
C ALA A 282 35.74 12.68 16.22
N ALA A 283 35.93 12.48 17.52
CA ALA A 283 35.98 13.55 18.51
C ALA A 283 37.10 14.56 18.16
N GLU A 284 37.07 15.72 18.81
CA GLU A 284 38.10 16.76 18.65
C GLU A 284 38.33 17.21 17.18
N LYS A 285 37.34 16.98 16.30
CA LYS A 285 37.44 17.22 14.85
C LYS A 285 38.59 16.46 14.17
N ALA A 286 38.99 15.31 14.72
CA ALA A 286 40.09 14.51 14.19
C ALA A 286 39.71 13.65 12.98
N GLY A 287 38.42 13.57 12.64
CA GLY A 287 37.89 12.77 11.53
C GLY A 287 38.43 13.20 10.16
N GLY A 288 38.16 12.40 9.14
CA GLY A 288 38.54 12.71 7.77
C GLY A 288 38.36 11.55 6.80
N PHE A 289 38.95 11.73 5.61
CA PHE A 289 39.07 10.70 4.59
C PHE A 289 40.50 10.19 4.54
N PHE A 290 40.66 8.87 4.63
CA PHE A 290 41.94 8.19 4.75
C PHE A 290 42.07 7.12 3.68
N ARG A 291 43.33 6.82 3.33
CA ARG A 291 43.69 5.83 2.33
C ARG A 291 44.75 4.91 2.89
N SER A 292 44.63 3.62 2.63
CA SER A 292 45.70 2.64 2.76
C SER A 292 46.09 2.14 1.38
N THR A 293 47.39 2.00 1.12
CA THR A 293 47.96 1.40 -0.10
C THR A 293 48.65 0.07 0.17
N ASN A 294 48.56 -0.41 1.41
CA ASN A 294 49.20 -1.62 1.90
C ASN A 294 48.20 -2.49 2.67
N ARG A 295 46.97 -2.58 2.14
CA ARG A 295 45.95 -3.52 2.60
C ARG A 295 45.58 -3.36 4.09
N GLY A 296 45.56 -2.11 4.56
CA GLY A 296 45.16 -1.73 5.91
C GLY A 296 46.28 -1.71 6.95
N ALA A 297 47.53 -2.03 6.60
CA ALA A 297 48.64 -2.04 7.58
C ALA A 297 48.97 -0.63 8.11
N SER A 298 48.79 0.41 7.29
CA SER A 298 48.84 1.81 7.70
C SER A 298 47.92 2.69 6.85
N TRP A 299 47.46 3.79 7.46
CA TRP A 299 46.58 4.76 6.83
C TRP A 299 47.23 6.13 6.71
N GLU A 300 46.97 6.81 5.60
CA GLU A 300 47.35 8.21 5.35
C GLU A 300 46.08 9.06 5.29
N LYS A 301 46.06 10.20 5.99
CA LYS A 301 44.95 11.15 5.92
C LYS A 301 45.07 11.97 4.63
N MET A 302 44.12 11.80 3.72
CA MET A 302 44.12 12.48 2.43
C MET A 302 43.48 13.87 2.53
N ASN A 303 42.43 14.00 3.34
CA ASN A 303 41.68 15.24 3.53
C ASN A 303 40.94 15.25 4.88
N THR A 304 40.62 16.42 5.40
CA THR A 304 39.79 16.61 6.61
C THR A 304 38.28 16.45 6.35
N TYR A 305 37.87 16.25 5.09
CA TYR A 305 36.49 16.01 4.72
C TYR A 305 35.93 14.79 5.45
N THR A 306 34.82 15.00 6.14
CA THR A 306 33.99 13.99 6.77
C THR A 306 32.56 14.18 6.31
N SER A 307 31.79 13.11 6.39
CA SER A 307 30.35 13.15 6.19
C SER A 307 29.61 12.93 7.52
N SER A 308 28.29 13.09 7.54
CA SER A 308 27.46 12.83 8.71
C SER A 308 27.39 11.33 8.99
N GLY A 309 28.27 10.84 9.86
CA GLY A 309 28.47 9.41 10.15
C GLY A 309 27.24 8.61 10.58
N GLN A 310 26.17 9.30 10.99
CA GLN A 310 24.89 8.71 11.37
C GLN A 310 23.92 8.42 10.24
N TYR A 311 24.14 9.02 9.07
CA TYR A 311 23.14 9.15 8.02
C TYR A 311 23.74 9.03 6.61
N PHE A 312 25.00 9.47 6.44
CA PHE A 312 25.72 9.53 5.19
C PHE A 312 27.17 9.08 5.43
N ASN A 313 27.46 7.80 5.48
CA ASN A 313 28.83 7.31 5.70
C ASN A 313 29.29 6.39 4.57
N GLU A 314 28.64 6.41 3.42
CA GLU A 314 28.88 5.45 2.35
C GLU A 314 29.82 6.07 1.32
N ILE A 315 30.89 5.34 1.02
CA ILE A 315 31.82 5.64 -0.06
C ILE A 315 31.77 4.52 -1.09
N VAL A 316 31.83 4.88 -2.36
CA VAL A 316 31.78 3.93 -3.47
C VAL A 316 32.94 4.20 -4.41
N CYS A 317 33.85 3.22 -4.53
CA CYS A 317 34.97 3.29 -5.44
C CYS A 317 34.53 3.03 -6.88
N ASP A 318 35.09 3.79 -7.82
CA ASP A 318 34.87 3.55 -9.25
C ASP A 318 35.48 2.19 -9.66
N PRO A 319 34.76 1.38 -10.47
CA PRO A 319 35.21 0.03 -10.81
C PRO A 319 36.41 -0.01 -11.77
N LYS A 320 36.78 1.13 -12.39
CA LYS A 320 37.87 1.20 -13.39
C LYS A 320 38.99 2.17 -13.01
N ASN A 321 38.74 3.15 -12.14
CA ASN A 321 39.73 4.13 -11.70
C ASN A 321 39.95 4.11 -10.18
N PRO A 322 41.14 3.71 -9.69
CA PRO A 322 41.39 3.57 -8.24
C PRO A 322 41.45 4.89 -7.47
N ASP A 323 41.56 6.03 -8.17
CA ASP A 323 41.62 7.36 -7.57
C ASP A 323 40.27 8.10 -7.66
N LYS A 324 39.23 7.47 -8.22
CA LYS A 324 37.88 8.03 -8.35
C LYS A 324 36.93 7.39 -7.33
N ILE A 325 36.39 8.21 -6.44
CA ILE A 325 35.54 7.78 -5.32
C ILE A 325 34.35 8.73 -5.19
N TYR A 326 33.18 8.17 -4.95
CA TYR A 326 31.97 8.89 -4.60
C TYR A 326 31.74 8.81 -3.09
N SER A 327 31.35 9.92 -2.48
CA SER A 327 30.89 9.98 -1.09
C SER A 327 29.43 10.40 -1.10
N LEU A 328 28.56 9.55 -0.57
CA LEU A 328 27.12 9.83 -0.50
C LEU A 328 26.84 10.78 0.67
N GLU A 329 25.98 11.78 0.43
CA GLU A 329 25.71 12.90 1.36
C GLU A 329 24.41 13.62 0.99
N VAL A 330 23.99 14.62 1.78
CA VAL A 330 23.02 15.66 1.36
C VAL A 330 23.38 16.10 -0.07
N VAL A 331 24.59 16.58 -0.28
CA VAL A 331 25.12 16.79 -1.64
C VAL A 331 26.29 15.86 -1.86
N SER A 332 26.01 14.72 -2.49
CA SER A 332 27.04 13.73 -2.85
C SER A 332 28.24 14.37 -3.53
N LYS A 333 29.43 13.87 -3.20
CA LYS A 333 30.70 14.39 -3.71
C LYS A 333 31.46 13.34 -4.50
N LEU A 334 32.30 13.83 -5.40
CA LEU A 334 33.21 13.07 -6.23
C LEU A 334 34.63 13.56 -6.00
N THR A 335 35.57 12.63 -5.88
CA THR A 335 37.00 12.88 -6.02
C THR A 335 37.53 12.12 -7.24
N THR A 336 38.56 12.65 -7.89
CA THR A 336 39.29 11.98 -8.98
C THR A 336 40.80 11.93 -8.71
N ASP A 337 41.22 12.28 -7.50
CA ASP A 337 42.62 12.36 -7.06
C ASP A 337 42.85 11.65 -5.72
N ALA A 338 42.13 10.54 -5.50
CA ALA A 338 42.20 9.68 -4.33
C ALA A 338 41.80 10.38 -3.02
N GLY A 339 40.85 11.31 -3.09
CA GLY A 339 40.26 12.00 -1.94
C GLY A 339 41.06 13.22 -1.45
N LYS A 340 42.05 13.69 -2.21
CA LYS A 340 42.78 14.93 -1.89
C LYS A 340 41.90 16.15 -2.09
N THR A 341 41.11 16.17 -3.16
CA THR A 341 40.11 17.20 -3.45
C THR A 341 38.75 16.59 -3.74
N TRP A 342 37.69 17.32 -3.40
CA TRP A 342 36.30 16.88 -3.55
C TRP A 342 35.48 17.97 -4.24
N SER A 343 34.63 17.56 -5.18
CA SER A 343 33.65 18.41 -5.86
C SER A 343 32.26 17.84 -5.70
N ASN A 344 31.24 18.70 -5.62
CA ASN A 344 29.85 18.25 -5.61
C ASN A 344 29.50 17.53 -6.93
N LEU A 345 28.72 16.47 -6.83
CA LEU A 345 28.05 15.86 -7.96
C LEU A 345 26.88 16.77 -8.41
N GLY A 346 26.50 16.71 -9.69
CA GLY A 346 25.39 17.52 -10.19
C GLY A 346 24.05 17.12 -9.57
N ILE A 347 23.24 18.11 -9.20
CA ILE A 347 21.93 17.92 -8.57
C ILE A 347 20.77 18.50 -9.39
N ASN A 348 21.01 18.86 -10.66
CA ASN A 348 20.05 19.59 -11.50
C ASN A 348 18.63 18.99 -11.39
N ASP A 349 17.71 19.77 -10.80
CA ASP A 349 16.29 19.47 -10.58
C ASP A 349 15.97 18.12 -9.92
N ARG A 350 16.89 17.62 -9.07
CA ARG A 350 16.73 16.38 -8.30
C ARG A 350 16.83 16.66 -6.78
N HIS A 351 16.20 15.80 -5.99
CA HIS A 351 16.34 15.77 -4.53
C HIS A 351 17.77 15.38 -4.06
N VAL A 352 18.14 15.84 -2.88
CA VAL A 352 19.44 15.62 -2.21
C VAL A 352 19.40 14.35 -1.34
N ASP A 353 20.29 14.22 -0.35
CA ASP A 353 20.25 13.15 0.66
C ASP A 353 20.38 11.74 0.07
N ASP A 354 21.52 11.49 -0.58
CA ASP A 354 21.80 10.22 -1.24
C ASP A 354 22.33 9.16 -0.25
N HIS A 355 21.86 7.92 -0.39
CA HIS A 355 22.19 6.79 0.49
C HIS A 355 22.69 5.55 -0.27
N ALA A 356 22.30 5.40 -1.53
CA ALA A 356 22.69 4.25 -2.35
C ALA A 356 23.20 4.71 -3.73
N LEU A 357 24.27 4.08 -4.20
CA LEU A 357 24.82 4.33 -5.53
C LEU A 357 25.27 3.02 -6.16
N TRP A 358 24.77 2.77 -7.36
CA TRP A 358 25.30 1.75 -8.26
C TRP A 358 26.00 2.42 -9.45
N ILE A 359 27.22 1.97 -9.71
CA ILE A 359 28.02 2.37 -10.87
C ILE A 359 28.05 1.19 -11.84
N ASN A 360 27.63 1.40 -13.08
CA ASN A 360 27.70 0.34 -14.08
C ASN A 360 29.16 -0.03 -14.37
N PRO A 361 29.58 -1.28 -14.10
CA PRO A 361 30.98 -1.70 -14.29
C PRO A 361 31.42 -1.70 -15.76
N ASN A 362 30.46 -1.75 -16.70
CA ASN A 362 30.76 -1.71 -18.13
C ASN A 362 30.86 -0.27 -18.66
N ASN A 363 30.16 0.68 -18.04
CA ASN A 363 30.15 2.11 -18.40
C ASN A 363 30.03 2.98 -17.14
N THR A 364 31.14 3.52 -16.65
CA THR A 364 31.20 4.29 -15.39
C THR A 364 30.51 5.67 -15.44
N ASP A 365 29.99 6.07 -16.60
CA ASP A 365 29.14 7.26 -16.73
C ASP A 365 27.66 6.94 -16.46
N HIS A 366 27.27 5.65 -16.48
CA HIS A 366 25.93 5.20 -16.13
C HIS A 366 25.84 4.95 -14.62
N LEU A 367 25.07 5.79 -13.93
CA LEU A 367 24.86 5.79 -12.48
C LEU A 367 23.38 5.58 -12.16
N ILE A 368 23.09 4.78 -11.14
CA ILE A 368 21.77 4.73 -10.50
C ILE A 368 21.96 5.13 -9.05
N MET A 369 21.25 6.17 -8.64
CA MET A 369 21.36 6.78 -7.32
C MET A 369 20.01 6.69 -6.59
N GLY A 370 20.07 6.34 -5.32
CA GLY A 370 18.95 6.25 -4.40
C GLY A 370 19.17 7.17 -3.21
N GLY A 371 18.14 7.93 -2.85
CA GLY A 371 18.18 8.87 -1.72
C GLY A 371 16.79 9.08 -1.14
N ASP A 372 16.62 10.16 -0.36
CA ASP A 372 15.34 10.50 0.29
C ASP A 372 14.23 10.88 -0.70
N GLY A 373 14.59 11.37 -1.89
CA GLY A 373 13.64 11.66 -2.96
C GLY A 373 13.32 10.51 -3.91
N GLY A 374 13.91 9.32 -3.74
CA GLY A 374 13.70 8.15 -4.61
C GLY A 374 14.89 7.74 -5.47
N ILE A 375 14.61 7.29 -6.70
CA ILE A 375 15.62 6.74 -7.62
C ILE A 375 15.84 7.68 -8.81
N TYR A 376 17.11 7.97 -9.08
CA TYR A 376 17.58 8.80 -10.18
C TYR A 376 18.63 8.06 -11.01
N GLU A 377 18.51 8.14 -12.34
CA GLU A 377 19.41 7.48 -13.29
C GLU A 377 20.14 8.51 -14.15
N SER A 378 21.45 8.35 -14.36
CA SER A 378 22.26 9.25 -15.19
C SER A 378 23.11 8.46 -16.15
N TYR A 379 23.32 8.98 -17.37
CA TYR A 379 24.21 8.42 -18.40
C TYR A 379 25.40 9.32 -18.72
N ASP A 380 25.61 10.37 -17.93
CA ASP A 380 26.61 11.41 -18.16
C ASP A 380 27.40 11.75 -16.88
N MET A 381 27.59 10.75 -16.01
CA MET A 381 28.32 10.85 -14.74
C MET A 381 27.68 11.83 -13.76
N GLY A 382 26.35 11.86 -13.70
CA GLY A 382 25.59 12.63 -12.72
C GLY A 382 25.46 14.11 -13.04
N LYS A 383 25.57 14.51 -14.32
CA LYS A 383 25.29 15.90 -14.73
C LYS A 383 23.79 16.12 -14.93
N ASN A 384 23.10 15.14 -15.50
CA ASN A 384 21.65 15.13 -15.68
C ASN A 384 21.07 13.81 -15.17
N TRP A 385 19.82 13.87 -14.70
CA TRP A 385 19.15 12.77 -14.02
C TRP A 385 17.76 12.51 -14.57
N ASN A 386 17.40 11.24 -14.68
CA ASN A 386 16.07 10.74 -14.99
C ASN A 386 15.42 10.18 -13.71
N TYR A 387 14.36 10.81 -13.24
CA TYR A 387 13.64 10.40 -12.02
C TYR A 387 12.64 9.26 -12.31
N LYS A 388 12.60 8.24 -11.45
CA LYS A 388 11.67 7.12 -11.55
C LYS A 388 10.36 7.43 -10.79
N THR A 389 9.39 8.01 -11.48
CA THR A 389 8.13 8.57 -10.94
C THR A 389 7.07 7.54 -10.50
N ASN A 390 7.38 6.25 -10.45
CA ASN A 390 6.40 5.16 -10.26
C ASN A 390 6.68 4.27 -9.04
N LEU A 391 7.46 4.77 -8.08
CA LEU A 391 7.74 4.11 -6.81
C LEU A 391 7.04 4.86 -5.65
N PRO A 392 5.82 4.47 -5.23
CA PRO A 392 5.03 5.20 -4.23
C PRO A 392 5.45 4.82 -2.81
N VAL A 393 6.63 5.31 -2.38
CA VAL A 393 7.21 5.01 -1.05
C VAL A 393 7.42 6.23 -0.17
N THR A 394 6.61 7.27 -0.37
CA THR A 394 6.65 8.52 0.42
C THR A 394 6.35 8.27 1.90
N GLN A 395 7.09 8.95 2.77
CA GLN A 395 7.06 8.80 4.23
C GLN A 395 6.28 9.96 4.88
N PHE A 396 4.99 9.76 5.15
CA PHE A 396 4.14 10.78 5.80
C PHE A 396 4.17 10.66 7.33
N TYR A 397 4.29 11.81 7.99
CA TYR A 397 4.20 11.93 9.46
C TYR A 397 2.78 12.10 9.96
N ARG A 398 1.99 12.92 9.28
CA ARG A 398 0.65 13.36 9.69
C ARG A 398 -0.33 13.31 8.53
N VAL A 399 -1.63 13.26 8.83
CA VAL A 399 -2.69 13.31 7.82
C VAL A 399 -3.83 14.21 8.24
N PHE A 400 -4.33 15.01 7.29
CA PHE A 400 -5.54 15.81 7.45
C PHE A 400 -6.44 15.65 6.22
N ALA A 401 -7.74 15.40 6.44
CA ALA A 401 -8.75 15.37 5.38
C ALA A 401 -9.66 16.60 5.46
N ASP A 402 -9.81 17.34 4.35
CA ASP A 402 -10.66 18.53 4.32
C ASP A 402 -12.15 18.22 4.02
N ASN A 403 -12.94 19.28 3.84
CA ASN A 403 -14.36 19.19 3.50
C ASN A 403 -14.68 19.62 2.07
N SER A 404 -13.69 19.75 1.18
CA SER A 404 -13.87 20.16 -0.21
C SER A 404 -14.91 19.28 -0.92
N THR A 405 -15.61 19.88 -1.88
CA THR A 405 -16.61 19.22 -2.72
C THR A 405 -16.23 19.35 -4.20
N PRO A 406 -16.59 18.39 -5.06
CA PRO A 406 -17.34 17.17 -4.74
C PRO A 406 -16.51 16.08 -4.06
N PHE A 407 -15.18 16.16 -4.14
CA PHE A 407 -14.25 15.25 -3.48
C PHE A 407 -13.34 16.04 -2.54
N TYR A 408 -13.13 15.51 -1.34
CA TYR A 408 -12.24 16.11 -0.37
C TYR A 408 -10.78 15.89 -0.75
N TYR A 409 -9.90 16.72 -0.21
CA TYR A 409 -8.46 16.61 -0.34
C TYR A 409 -7.85 16.05 0.94
N ILE A 410 -6.72 15.37 0.76
CA ILE A 410 -5.90 14.79 1.80
C ILE A 410 -4.57 15.51 1.78
N TYR A 411 -4.11 15.93 2.97
CA TYR A 411 -2.89 16.68 3.17
C TYR A 411 -2.01 15.96 4.18
N GLY A 412 -0.71 16.16 4.06
CA GLY A 412 0.22 15.78 5.09
C GLY A 412 1.64 16.18 4.76
N GLY A 413 2.44 16.17 5.82
CA GLY A 413 3.86 16.44 5.77
C GLY A 413 4.70 15.17 5.66
N THR A 414 5.80 15.26 4.93
CA THR A 414 6.68 14.12 4.63
C THR A 414 8.09 14.29 5.17
N GLN A 415 8.79 13.17 5.37
CA GLN A 415 10.24 13.18 5.58
C GLN A 415 10.95 13.68 4.31
N ASP A 416 11.74 14.75 4.45
CA ASP A 416 12.58 15.43 3.45
C ASP A 416 11.90 15.91 2.14
N ASN A 417 10.59 15.70 1.96
CA ASN A 417 9.90 15.82 0.68
C ASN A 417 8.69 16.78 0.70
N SER A 418 8.77 17.84 1.51
CA SER A 418 7.74 18.89 1.64
C SER A 418 6.44 18.45 2.33
N SER A 419 5.60 19.42 2.65
CA SER A 419 4.17 19.23 2.90
C SER A 419 3.39 19.33 1.60
N MET A 420 2.38 18.48 1.42
CA MET A 420 1.63 18.39 0.17
C MET A 420 0.16 18.04 0.37
N GLY A 421 -0.65 18.29 -0.66
CA GLY A 421 -2.07 17.95 -0.71
C GLY A 421 -2.51 17.41 -2.07
N GLY A 422 -3.55 16.57 -2.08
CA GLY A 422 -4.12 15.99 -3.30
C GLY A 422 -5.53 15.43 -3.06
N PRO A 423 -6.30 15.17 -4.13
CA PRO A 423 -7.69 14.73 -3.99
C PRO A 423 -7.78 13.26 -3.54
N SER A 424 -8.83 12.91 -2.78
CA SER A 424 -9.11 11.51 -2.37
C SER A 424 -9.58 10.61 -3.52
N ARG A 425 -10.05 11.23 -4.61
CA ARG A 425 -10.47 10.63 -5.88
C ARG A 425 -10.65 11.72 -6.95
N THR A 426 -10.66 11.32 -8.22
CA THR A 426 -10.95 12.21 -9.36
C THR A 426 -12.18 11.73 -10.15
N ILE A 427 -12.64 12.52 -11.12
CA ILE A 427 -13.66 12.05 -12.08
C ILE A 427 -13.09 11.13 -13.17
N SER A 428 -11.76 11.03 -13.30
CA SER A 428 -11.11 10.25 -14.35
C SER A 428 -11.16 8.76 -14.04
N SER A 429 -11.29 7.95 -15.09
CA SER A 429 -11.09 6.50 -14.97
C SER A 429 -9.65 6.12 -14.63
N ASP A 430 -8.69 7.04 -14.77
CA ASP A 430 -7.30 6.84 -14.32
C ASP A 430 -7.12 6.87 -12.81
N GLY A 431 -8.09 7.40 -12.06
CA GLY A 431 -7.89 7.72 -10.66
C GLY A 431 -7.05 8.97 -10.47
N ILE A 432 -6.17 8.93 -9.47
CA ILE A 432 -5.33 10.06 -9.05
C ILE A 432 -3.94 9.90 -9.66
N VAL A 433 -3.43 10.96 -10.25
CA VAL A 433 -2.11 10.99 -10.90
C VAL A 433 -1.18 11.98 -10.19
N SER A 434 0.13 11.90 -10.42
CA SER A 434 1.10 12.75 -9.70
C SER A 434 0.84 14.26 -9.88
N SER A 435 0.30 14.68 -11.03
CA SER A 435 -0.04 16.09 -11.29
C SER A 435 -1.29 16.59 -10.56
N ASP A 436 -2.05 15.71 -9.90
CA ASP A 436 -3.19 16.13 -9.05
C ASP A 436 -2.72 16.59 -7.66
N TRP A 437 -1.45 16.36 -7.31
CA TRP A 437 -0.84 16.74 -6.04
C TRP A 437 -0.08 18.06 -6.16
N PHE A 438 -0.06 18.83 -5.07
CA PHE A 438 0.63 20.11 -4.98
C PHE A 438 1.35 20.27 -3.64
N ILE A 439 2.41 21.08 -3.63
CA ILE A 439 3.21 21.38 -2.43
C ILE A 439 2.59 22.57 -1.69
N THR A 440 2.51 22.49 -0.37
CA THR A 440 2.00 23.56 0.51
C THR A 440 3.09 24.25 1.31
N ASN A 441 4.17 23.54 1.66
CA ASN A 441 5.35 24.10 2.33
C ASN A 441 6.59 23.24 2.06
N GLY A 442 7.78 23.83 1.99
CA GLY A 442 9.04 23.11 1.77
C GLY A 442 9.63 22.45 3.02
N GLY A 443 10.81 21.83 2.89
CA GLY A 443 11.51 21.13 4.00
C GLY A 443 10.94 19.73 4.28
N ASP A 444 11.23 19.16 5.45
CA ASP A 444 10.40 18.06 5.99
C ASP A 444 9.08 18.69 6.41
N GLY A 445 7.98 18.08 6.02
CA GLY A 445 6.64 18.51 6.42
C GLY A 445 6.10 17.72 7.60
N PHE A 446 5.19 18.31 8.38
CA PHE A 446 4.45 17.58 9.44
C PHE A 446 2.95 17.90 9.44
N TRP A 447 2.48 18.70 10.40
CA TRP A 447 1.06 18.98 10.59
C TRP A 447 0.49 19.80 9.44
N SER A 448 -0.74 19.48 9.06
CA SER A 448 -1.53 20.23 8.09
C SER A 448 -2.94 20.44 8.63
N SER A 449 -3.56 21.56 8.28
CA SER A 449 -4.95 21.86 8.60
C SER A 449 -5.55 22.76 7.54
N VAL A 450 -6.85 22.67 7.32
CA VAL A 450 -7.55 23.49 6.30
C VAL A 450 -8.74 24.17 6.96
N ASP A 451 -8.91 25.47 6.71
CA ASP A 451 -10.06 26.23 7.23
C ASP A 451 -11.38 25.57 6.73
N PRO A 452 -12.25 25.12 7.64
CA PRO A 452 -13.47 24.40 7.26
C PRO A 452 -14.49 25.27 6.50
N GLU A 453 -14.38 26.60 6.58
CA GLU A 453 -15.25 27.53 5.84
C GLU A 453 -14.65 28.01 4.52
N ASN A 454 -13.31 28.00 4.40
CA ASN A 454 -12.61 28.37 3.18
C ASN A 454 -11.47 27.38 2.87
N PRO A 455 -11.68 26.40 1.97
CA PRO A 455 -10.70 25.37 1.70
C PRO A 455 -9.45 25.86 0.96
N ASN A 456 -9.39 27.13 0.57
CA ASN A 456 -8.17 27.73 0.03
C ASN A 456 -7.20 28.20 1.12
N ILE A 457 -7.62 28.30 2.37
CA ILE A 457 -6.73 28.64 3.49
C ILE A 457 -6.22 27.34 4.10
N VAL A 458 -4.96 27.02 3.80
CA VAL A 458 -4.27 25.83 4.29
C VAL A 458 -3.16 26.25 5.25
N TYR A 459 -3.03 25.56 6.36
CA TYR A 459 -1.89 25.69 7.27
C TYR A 459 -1.01 24.46 7.11
N ALA A 460 0.29 24.67 7.01
CA ALA A 460 1.27 23.60 6.85
C ALA A 460 2.50 23.90 7.69
N GLU A 461 3.09 22.85 8.27
CA GLU A 461 4.29 22.95 9.10
C GLU A 461 5.49 22.26 8.44
N SER A 462 6.66 22.72 8.85
CA SER A 462 8.00 22.24 8.53
C SER A 462 8.87 22.33 9.79
N GLN A 463 10.04 21.70 9.78
CA GLN A 463 10.83 21.41 10.98
C GLN A 463 10.91 22.55 12.01
N TYR A 464 10.86 22.18 13.29
CA TYR A 464 11.05 23.13 14.38
C TYR A 464 9.98 24.22 14.44
N GLY A 465 8.73 23.91 14.07
CA GLY A 465 7.63 24.86 14.13
C GLY A 465 7.65 25.89 12.99
N GLY A 466 8.39 25.65 11.92
CA GLY A 466 8.35 26.48 10.72
C GLY A 466 6.97 26.34 10.06
N MET A 467 6.06 27.27 10.30
CA MET A 467 4.66 27.13 9.95
C MET A 467 4.20 28.25 9.04
N VAL A 468 3.38 27.90 8.05
CA VAL A 468 2.86 28.83 7.06
C VAL A 468 1.34 28.78 6.97
N ARG A 469 0.74 29.91 6.60
CA ARG A 469 -0.59 29.98 5.99
C ARG A 469 -0.43 30.09 4.47
N TYR A 470 -0.84 29.05 3.77
CA TYR A 470 -0.79 28.88 2.32
C TYR A 470 -2.16 29.14 1.69
N ASP A 471 -2.21 30.00 0.68
CA ASP A 471 -3.39 30.21 -0.16
C ASP A 471 -3.34 29.25 -1.35
N ARG A 472 -4.24 28.27 -1.37
CA ARG A 472 -4.30 27.26 -2.43
C ARG A 472 -4.69 27.82 -3.80
N GLN A 473 -5.36 28.96 -3.84
CA GLN A 473 -5.81 29.59 -5.09
C GLN A 473 -4.68 30.37 -5.77
N SER A 474 -3.90 31.15 -5.01
CA SER A 474 -2.79 31.94 -5.57
C SER A 474 -1.44 31.22 -5.52
N GLY A 475 -1.26 30.27 -4.58
CA GLY A 475 0.00 29.62 -4.27
C GLY A 475 0.91 30.43 -3.32
N GLU A 476 0.43 31.54 -2.77
CA GLU A 476 1.20 32.38 -1.85
C GLU A 476 1.23 31.78 -0.44
N ALA A 477 2.35 31.97 0.28
CA ALA A 477 2.52 31.53 1.65
C ALA A 477 3.04 32.68 2.52
N ILE A 478 2.59 32.74 3.77
CA ILE A 478 3.09 33.65 4.81
C ILE A 478 3.53 32.85 6.04
N ASP A 479 4.70 33.17 6.59
CA ASP A 479 5.18 32.60 7.85
C ASP A 479 4.32 33.14 9.01
N ILE A 480 3.86 32.23 9.87
CA ILE A 480 2.99 32.53 11.00
C ILE A 480 3.54 31.98 12.32
N ARG A 481 4.84 31.65 12.41
CA ARG A 481 5.41 31.09 13.63
C ARG A 481 5.41 32.12 14.78
N PRO A 482 5.00 31.75 16.01
CA PRO A 482 5.12 32.62 17.18
C PRO A 482 6.56 33.03 17.51
N GLU A 483 6.75 34.32 17.82
CA GLU A 483 8.03 34.89 18.23
C GLU A 483 8.13 35.13 19.75
N PRO A 484 9.33 35.01 20.37
CA PRO A 484 9.52 35.30 21.78
C PRO A 484 9.16 36.75 22.16
N ARG A 485 8.56 36.92 23.34
CA ARG A 485 8.31 38.26 23.89
C ARG A 485 9.64 38.94 24.25
N LYS A 486 9.64 40.27 24.29
CA LYS A 486 10.81 41.06 24.68
C LYS A 486 11.36 40.59 26.04
N GLY A 487 12.61 40.12 26.05
CA GLY A 487 13.30 39.64 27.24
C GLY A 487 13.12 38.14 27.56
N GLU A 488 12.32 37.41 26.76
CA GLU A 488 12.31 35.94 26.80
C GLU A 488 13.45 35.36 25.94
N ASN A 489 13.92 34.17 26.30
CA ASN A 489 14.78 33.36 25.44
C ASN A 489 13.97 32.75 24.29
N THR A 490 14.65 32.24 23.27
CA THR A 490 14.03 31.44 22.21
C THR A 490 13.28 30.23 22.79
N TYR A 491 12.09 29.94 22.27
CA TYR A 491 11.31 28.75 22.66
C TYR A 491 11.97 27.44 22.18
N LYS A 492 11.66 26.34 22.86
CA LYS A 492 12.12 24.99 22.48
C LYS A 492 11.09 24.33 21.57
N TRP A 493 11.40 24.21 20.28
CA TRP A 493 10.51 23.62 19.29
C TRP A 493 10.89 22.16 19.00
N ASN A 494 9.88 21.30 18.86
CA ASN A 494 10.11 19.92 18.44
C ASN A 494 10.30 19.84 16.92
N TRP A 495 10.87 18.72 16.44
CA TRP A 495 11.00 18.46 15.00
C TRP A 495 9.62 18.37 14.34
N ASP A 496 8.69 17.67 15.00
CA ASP A 496 7.27 17.55 14.65
C ASP A 496 6.46 18.36 15.68
N THR A 497 6.08 19.59 15.32
CA THR A 497 5.39 20.52 16.23
C THR A 497 3.87 20.48 16.00
N PRO A 498 3.04 20.33 17.05
CA PRO A 498 1.58 20.38 16.92
C PRO A 498 1.07 21.71 16.37
N LEU A 499 0.16 21.65 15.40
CA LEU A 499 -0.58 22.78 14.84
C LEU A 499 -1.98 22.32 14.41
N PHE A 500 -3.04 22.98 14.91
CA PHE A 500 -4.41 22.70 14.48
C PHE A 500 -5.35 23.90 14.63
N ILE A 501 -6.51 23.81 13.97
CA ILE A 501 -7.61 24.79 14.05
C ILE A 501 -8.57 24.38 15.16
N SER A 502 -8.98 25.33 16.01
CA SER A 502 -9.98 25.09 17.04
C SER A 502 -11.30 24.55 16.45
N PRO A 503 -11.89 23.49 17.03
CA PRO A 503 -13.21 23.02 16.63
C PRO A 503 -14.34 24.02 16.93
N HIS A 504 -14.09 25.04 17.75
CA HIS A 504 -15.09 26.05 18.15
C HIS A 504 -15.06 27.32 17.30
N LYS A 505 -13.94 27.59 16.61
CA LYS A 505 -13.75 28.82 15.83
C LYS A 505 -12.72 28.60 14.73
N ASN A 506 -13.14 28.65 13.46
CA ASN A 506 -12.27 28.37 12.30
C ASN A 506 -11.08 29.32 12.14
N THR A 507 -11.15 30.52 12.73
CA THR A 507 -10.07 31.51 12.73
C THR A 507 -9.06 31.34 13.86
N ARG A 508 -9.34 30.45 14.81
CA ARG A 508 -8.47 30.21 15.95
C ARG A 508 -7.51 29.05 15.69
N LEU A 509 -6.22 29.31 15.89
CA LEU A 509 -5.16 28.32 15.80
C LEU A 509 -4.54 28.05 17.15
N TYR A 510 -4.11 26.81 17.36
CA TYR A 510 -3.25 26.43 18.46
C TYR A 510 -1.99 25.79 17.92
N CYS A 511 -0.85 26.15 18.50
CA CYS A 511 0.42 25.44 18.30
C CYS A 511 1.21 25.39 19.61
N ALA A 512 2.31 24.63 19.66
CA ALA A 512 3.10 24.51 20.87
C ALA A 512 4.61 24.37 20.65
N ALA A 513 5.37 24.91 21.59
CA ALA A 513 6.81 24.67 21.76
C ALA A 513 7.00 23.98 23.11
N ASN A 514 7.81 24.53 24.02
CA ASN A 514 7.70 24.24 25.46
C ASN A 514 6.53 24.98 26.14
N LYS A 515 5.95 25.96 25.44
CA LYS A 515 4.76 26.72 25.84
C LYS A 515 3.64 26.53 24.81
N VAL A 516 2.39 26.81 25.17
CA VAL A 516 1.24 26.75 24.27
C VAL A 516 0.90 28.16 23.77
N PHE A 517 0.61 28.26 22.47
CA PHE A 517 0.23 29.50 21.80
C PHE A 517 -1.18 29.41 21.22
N ARG A 518 -1.87 30.54 21.21
CA ARG A 518 -3.18 30.69 20.58
C ARG A 518 -3.20 31.92 19.68
N SER A 519 -3.67 31.76 18.45
CA SER A 519 -4.05 32.87 17.57
C SER A 519 -5.56 32.87 17.41
N ASP A 520 -6.18 34.04 17.37
CA ASP A 520 -7.63 34.21 17.14
C ASP A 520 -7.94 34.79 15.75
N ASP A 521 -6.91 35.00 14.93
CA ASP A 521 -6.88 35.75 13.67
C ASP A 521 -6.05 35.04 12.58
N ARG A 522 -6.15 33.70 12.51
CA ARG A 522 -5.51 32.88 11.46
C ARG A 522 -3.99 32.97 11.41
N GLY A 523 -3.34 33.17 12.56
CA GLY A 523 -1.89 33.23 12.69
C GLY A 523 -1.28 34.62 12.49
N ASP A 524 -2.09 35.67 12.33
CA ASP A 524 -1.57 37.05 12.19
C ASP A 524 -0.98 37.56 13.53
N SER A 525 -1.53 37.12 14.66
CA SER A 525 -0.98 37.38 16.00
C SER A 525 -1.13 36.19 16.95
N TRP A 526 -0.26 36.10 17.96
CA TRP A 526 -0.21 34.98 18.91
C TRP A 526 -0.15 35.42 20.38
N ASP A 527 -1.04 34.84 21.19
CA ASP A 527 -1.01 34.87 22.65
C ASP A 527 -0.21 33.68 23.20
N VAL A 528 0.66 33.93 24.17
CA VAL A 528 1.28 32.87 24.98
C VAL A 528 0.34 32.53 26.15
N ILE A 529 -0.25 31.33 26.14
CA ILE A 529 -1.30 30.94 27.09
C ILE A 529 -0.85 29.93 28.16
N SER A 530 0.44 29.61 28.20
CA SER A 530 1.06 28.81 29.25
C SER A 530 2.49 29.27 29.53
N GLU A 531 3.02 28.90 30.71
CA GLU A 531 4.47 28.86 30.92
C GLU A 531 5.06 27.53 30.41
N ASP A 532 6.34 27.25 30.70
CA ASP A 532 6.97 25.98 30.32
C ASP A 532 6.26 24.80 31.01
N LEU A 533 5.59 23.97 30.19
CA LEU A 533 4.76 22.86 30.65
C LEU A 533 5.54 21.54 30.83
N THR A 534 6.85 21.55 30.64
CA THR A 534 7.70 20.35 30.59
C THR A 534 8.30 20.03 31.97
N THR A 535 9.05 18.94 32.09
CA THR A 535 9.77 18.59 33.33
C THR A 535 10.90 19.57 33.65
N GLN A 536 11.39 20.32 32.66
CA GLN A 536 12.53 21.22 32.76
C GLN A 536 13.82 20.53 33.24
N ILE A 537 13.93 19.22 33.00
CA ILE A 537 15.13 18.43 33.30
C ILE A 537 16.18 18.65 32.21
N ASP A 538 17.44 18.81 32.62
CA ASP A 538 18.56 18.80 31.70
C ASP A 538 18.76 17.40 31.11
N ARG A 539 18.70 17.29 29.77
CA ARG A 539 18.95 16.04 29.04
C ARG A 539 20.29 15.39 29.37
N ASN A 540 21.28 16.19 29.78
CA ASN A 540 22.62 15.69 30.11
C ASN A 540 22.70 15.03 31.49
N SER A 541 21.63 15.09 32.29
CA SER A 541 21.53 14.39 33.58
C SER A 541 21.21 12.90 33.46
N PHE A 542 20.82 12.42 32.27
CA PHE A 542 20.59 11.01 32.01
C PHE A 542 21.89 10.31 31.59
N PRO A 543 22.27 9.17 32.21
CA PRO A 543 23.38 8.37 31.73
C PRO A 543 23.01 7.67 30.41
N VAL A 544 23.96 7.59 29.50
CA VAL A 544 23.84 6.91 28.20
C VAL A 544 24.97 5.89 28.12
N MET A 545 24.62 4.61 27.90
CA MET A 545 25.58 3.49 27.98
C MET A 545 26.33 3.46 29.33
N GLY A 546 25.62 3.75 30.43
CA GLY A 546 26.19 3.76 31.79
C GLY A 546 27.15 4.92 32.10
N LYS A 547 27.25 5.93 31.21
CA LYS A 547 28.19 7.05 31.35
C LYS A 547 27.54 8.41 31.07
N TYR A 548 28.21 9.47 31.51
CA TYR A 548 27.91 10.85 31.14
C TYR A 548 28.90 11.31 30.08
N TRP A 549 28.39 11.85 28.96
CA TRP A 549 29.20 12.18 27.79
C TRP A 549 29.50 13.68 27.70
N SER A 550 30.76 14.01 27.40
CA SER A 550 31.21 15.39 27.14
C SER A 550 30.48 15.98 25.92
N ILE A 551 30.42 17.31 25.83
CA ILE A 551 29.97 18.00 24.61
C ILE A 551 30.85 17.68 23.39
N ASP A 552 32.11 17.30 23.63
CA ASP A 552 33.07 16.93 22.59
C ASP A 552 32.94 15.48 22.12
N ALA A 553 32.00 14.71 22.70
CA ALA A 553 31.70 13.35 22.23
C ALA A 553 31.22 13.36 20.78
N VAL A 554 31.51 12.27 20.05
CA VAL A 554 31.27 12.18 18.60
C VAL A 554 29.81 12.48 18.26
N ALA A 555 29.61 13.62 17.58
CA ALA A 555 28.32 14.16 17.14
C ALA A 555 27.20 14.14 18.21
N LYS A 556 27.56 14.40 19.48
CA LYS A 556 26.59 14.45 20.58
C LYS A 556 25.45 15.42 20.26
N ASP A 557 24.23 14.95 20.47
CA ASP A 557 22.97 15.69 20.28
C ASP A 557 22.68 16.21 18.85
N LYS A 558 23.57 15.98 17.87
CA LYS A 558 23.30 16.37 16.48
C LYS A 558 22.07 15.64 15.96
N SER A 559 21.30 16.33 15.11
CA SER A 559 20.05 15.84 14.53
C SER A 559 19.04 15.32 15.59
N THR A 560 19.02 15.95 16.77
CA THR A 560 18.11 15.63 17.86
C THR A 560 17.48 16.93 18.37
N SER A 561 16.15 16.95 18.53
CA SER A 561 15.45 18.11 19.09
C SER A 561 15.90 18.40 20.52
N LEU A 562 15.65 19.62 20.99
CA LEU A 562 15.78 19.91 22.40
C LEU A 562 14.80 19.04 23.19
N PHE A 563 15.20 18.64 24.40
CA PHE A 563 14.37 17.82 25.29
C PHE A 563 13.45 18.69 26.16
N GLY A 564 12.27 18.19 26.47
CA GLY A 564 11.22 18.95 27.14
C GLY A 564 10.55 19.89 26.15
N THR A 565 9.77 19.30 25.26
CA THR A 565 8.93 19.97 24.26
C THR A 565 7.53 19.36 24.27
N ILE A 566 6.51 20.15 23.90
CA ILE A 566 5.15 19.67 23.70
C ILE A 566 5.08 19.08 22.29
N VAL A 567 4.62 17.84 22.19
CA VAL A 567 4.61 17.04 20.94
C VAL A 567 3.23 16.54 20.57
N SER A 568 2.25 16.72 21.45
CA SER A 568 0.84 16.48 21.19
C SER A 568 0.03 17.60 21.84
N LEU A 569 -0.93 18.16 21.12
CA LEU A 569 -1.82 19.21 21.62
C LEU A 569 -3.22 19.00 21.05
N ALA A 570 -4.24 19.09 21.89
CA ALA A 570 -5.63 18.96 21.46
C ALA A 570 -6.55 19.86 22.28
N GLU A 571 -7.60 20.37 21.61
CA GLU A 571 -8.74 21.03 22.24
C GLU A 571 -9.94 20.09 22.23
N SER A 572 -10.69 20.04 23.34
CA SER A 572 -11.94 19.29 23.38
C SER A 572 -12.94 19.83 22.36
N PRO A 573 -13.56 18.97 21.53
CA PRO A 573 -14.63 19.41 20.63
C PRO A 573 -15.92 19.76 21.37
N LEU A 574 -16.03 19.44 22.68
CA LEU A 574 -17.25 19.64 23.48
C LEU A 574 -17.18 20.86 24.40
N LYS A 575 -15.98 21.32 24.73
CA LYS A 575 -15.78 22.45 25.64
C LYS A 575 -14.65 23.33 25.16
N GLU A 576 -14.99 24.55 24.75
CA GLU A 576 -14.02 25.56 24.36
C GLU A 576 -13.03 25.84 25.51
N ASN A 577 -11.75 26.00 25.17
CA ASN A 577 -10.63 26.20 26.11
C ASN A 577 -10.31 25.02 27.04
N LEU A 578 -10.94 23.85 26.86
CA LEU A 578 -10.48 22.61 27.47
C LEU A 578 -9.35 22.02 26.62
N LEU A 579 -8.11 22.25 27.04
CA LEU A 579 -6.88 21.90 26.32
C LEU A 579 -6.09 20.81 27.03
N TYR A 580 -5.45 19.96 26.23
CA TYR A 580 -4.53 18.92 26.69
C TYR A 580 -3.22 19.02 25.92
N ALA A 581 -2.10 19.04 26.63
CA ALA A 581 -0.76 19.06 26.06
C ALA A 581 0.06 17.85 26.56
N GLY A 582 0.68 17.13 25.64
CA GLY A 582 1.55 15.98 25.89
C GLY A 582 2.99 16.28 25.51
N THR A 583 3.95 15.84 26.32
CA THR A 583 5.36 16.19 26.15
C THR A 583 6.25 15.00 25.77
N ASP A 584 7.38 15.30 25.14
CA ASP A 584 8.42 14.30 24.81
C ASP A 584 9.12 13.72 26.06
N ASP A 585 8.93 14.36 27.22
CA ASP A 585 9.43 13.98 28.53
C ASP A 585 8.35 13.37 29.45
N GLY A 586 7.21 12.99 28.89
CA GLY A 586 6.23 12.08 29.53
C GLY A 586 5.22 12.72 30.48
N LEU A 587 4.92 14.00 30.29
CA LEU A 587 3.86 14.71 31.01
C LEU A 587 2.61 14.86 30.16
N ILE A 588 1.44 14.83 30.83
CA ILE A 588 0.19 15.36 30.28
C ILE A 588 -0.25 16.55 31.12
N GLN A 589 -0.58 17.65 30.47
CA GLN A 589 -1.00 18.90 31.08
C GLN A 589 -2.41 19.23 30.62
N VAL A 590 -3.29 19.61 31.55
CA VAL A 590 -4.71 19.85 31.28
C VAL A 590 -5.11 21.24 31.73
N SER A 591 -5.70 22.02 30.84
CA SER A 591 -6.32 23.31 31.16
C SER A 591 -7.80 23.28 30.85
N GLU A 592 -8.64 23.80 31.74
CA GLU A 592 -10.09 23.89 31.51
C GLU A 592 -10.54 25.32 31.15
N ASP A 593 -9.60 26.27 31.11
CA ASP A 593 -9.81 27.71 30.92
C ASP A 593 -8.77 28.37 29.99
N ALA A 594 -7.88 27.58 29.38
CA ALA A 594 -6.71 28.00 28.61
C ALA A 594 -5.77 28.99 29.36
N LYS A 595 -5.73 28.91 30.69
CA LYS A 595 -4.89 29.78 31.54
C LYS A 595 -4.18 28.99 32.64
N SER A 596 -4.94 28.17 33.34
CA SER A 596 -4.48 27.36 34.48
C SER A 596 -4.22 25.93 34.00
N TRP A 597 -3.06 25.38 34.32
CA TRP A 597 -2.64 24.06 33.84
C TRP A 597 -2.39 23.09 35.01
N ARG A 598 -3.03 21.91 34.93
CA ARG A 598 -2.86 20.80 35.88
C ARG A 598 -1.98 19.72 35.26
N LYS A 599 -0.91 19.35 35.98
CA LYS A 599 0.05 18.33 35.56
C LYS A 599 -0.34 16.92 36.00
N SER A 600 -0.24 15.97 35.09
CA SER A 600 -0.25 14.52 35.31
C SER A 600 1.11 13.94 34.89
N SER A 601 1.74 13.16 35.76
CA SER A 601 3.14 12.70 35.60
C SER A 601 3.35 11.20 35.90
N SER A 602 2.30 10.49 36.28
CA SER A 602 2.38 9.06 36.60
C SER A 602 1.18 8.33 36.03
N PHE A 603 1.43 7.19 35.38
CA PHE A 603 0.43 6.39 34.68
C PHE A 603 0.67 4.91 35.05
N PRO A 604 -0.38 4.13 35.36
CA PRO A 604 -0.20 2.75 35.81
C PRO A 604 0.52 1.87 34.77
N GLY A 605 1.68 1.32 35.13
CA GLY A 605 2.44 0.41 34.27
C GLY A 605 3.22 1.05 33.10
N LEU A 606 3.23 2.39 33.02
CA LEU A 606 4.01 3.14 32.02
C LEU A 606 5.38 3.53 32.61
N PRO A 607 6.50 3.32 31.89
CA PRO A 607 7.80 3.83 32.31
C PRO A 607 7.84 5.37 32.38
N GLU A 608 8.62 5.92 33.31
CA GLU A 608 8.81 7.37 33.41
C GLU A 608 9.48 7.94 32.14
N TYR A 609 9.16 9.19 31.81
CA TYR A 609 9.69 9.90 30.65
C TYR A 609 9.41 9.21 29.30
N THR A 610 8.29 8.49 29.21
CA THR A 610 7.83 7.90 27.95
C THR A 610 7.19 8.98 27.08
N TYR A 611 7.55 9.04 25.80
CA TYR A 611 7.04 10.02 24.83
C TYR A 611 5.53 9.93 24.69
N VAL A 612 4.79 11.04 24.88
CA VAL A 612 3.34 11.09 24.64
C VAL A 612 3.11 11.22 23.13
N SER A 613 2.76 10.12 22.46
CA SER A 613 2.64 10.11 21.01
C SER A 613 1.39 10.79 20.48
N ASP A 614 0.28 10.71 21.23
CA ASP A 614 -0.99 11.34 20.84
C ASP A 614 -1.92 11.55 22.04
N ILE A 615 -2.79 12.56 21.96
CA ILE A 615 -3.84 12.87 22.94
C ILE A 615 -5.14 13.19 22.20
N LEU A 616 -6.20 12.48 22.56
CA LEU A 616 -7.51 12.60 21.93
C LEU A 616 -8.61 12.84 22.97
N PRO A 617 -9.10 14.08 23.13
CA PRO A 617 -10.32 14.35 23.88
C PRO A 617 -11.53 13.68 23.20
N SER A 618 -12.43 13.11 23.99
CA SER A 618 -13.61 12.44 23.46
C SER A 618 -14.55 13.38 22.71
N LYS A 619 -15.14 12.87 21.63
CA LYS A 619 -16.16 13.54 20.83
C LYS A 619 -17.55 13.49 21.49
N PHE A 620 -17.72 12.74 22.59
CA PHE A 620 -19.03 12.47 23.21
C PHE A 620 -19.14 12.81 24.70
N ASP A 621 -18.03 12.87 25.43
CA ASP A 621 -18.02 13.17 26.87
C ASP A 621 -16.81 14.04 27.22
N GLU A 622 -17.06 15.25 27.73
CA GLU A 622 -16.01 16.21 28.10
C GLU A 622 -15.07 15.70 29.22
N ASN A 623 -15.45 14.64 29.94
CA ASN A 623 -14.61 14.03 30.97
C ASN A 623 -13.66 12.95 30.41
N VAL A 624 -13.93 12.45 29.20
CA VAL A 624 -13.17 11.35 28.62
C VAL A 624 -12.05 11.89 27.74
N VAL A 625 -10.83 11.41 27.97
CA VAL A 625 -9.66 11.70 27.13
C VAL A 625 -8.83 10.43 27.00
N TYR A 626 -8.30 10.20 25.81
CA TYR A 626 -7.39 9.11 25.51
C TYR A 626 -5.97 9.65 25.31
N ALA A 627 -4.98 8.82 25.59
CA ALA A 627 -3.58 9.13 25.31
C ALA A 627 -2.84 7.86 24.87
N THR A 628 -1.92 8.03 23.94
CA THR A 628 -0.97 6.98 23.53
C THR A 628 0.45 7.38 23.90
N PHE A 629 1.28 6.38 24.15
CA PHE A 629 2.68 6.58 24.53
C PHE A 629 3.58 5.65 23.72
N ASN A 630 4.77 6.14 23.40
CA ASN A 630 5.73 5.39 22.60
C ASN A 630 7.11 5.36 23.28
N ASN A 631 7.55 4.17 23.70
CA ASN A 631 8.79 3.99 24.43
C ASN A 631 9.90 3.28 23.63
N HIS A 632 9.73 3.07 22.31
CA HIS A 632 10.69 2.30 21.52
C HIS A 632 12.11 2.88 21.56
N LYS A 633 12.24 4.22 21.69
CA LYS A 633 13.53 4.90 21.82
C LYS A 633 14.25 4.64 23.15
N ARG A 634 13.69 3.84 24.04
CA ARG A 634 14.32 3.27 25.24
C ARG A 634 14.37 1.73 25.19
N ASP A 635 14.26 1.16 23.99
CA ASP A 635 14.27 -0.28 23.73
C ASP A 635 13.05 -1.03 24.31
N ASP A 636 11.91 -0.34 24.42
CA ASP A 636 10.63 -0.88 24.88
C ASP A 636 9.56 -0.72 23.80
N PHE A 637 9.24 -1.82 23.13
CA PHE A 637 8.38 -1.85 21.94
C PHE A 637 6.90 -2.14 22.24
N LYS A 638 6.51 -2.11 23.52
CA LYS A 638 5.15 -2.40 23.95
C LYS A 638 4.17 -1.32 23.48
N PRO A 639 2.92 -1.71 23.18
CA PRO A 639 1.85 -0.76 22.94
C PRO A 639 1.35 -0.17 24.26
N TYR A 640 1.20 1.16 24.31
CA TYR A 640 0.66 1.87 25.45
C TYR A 640 -0.48 2.80 25.03
N VAL A 641 -1.71 2.39 25.35
CA VAL A 641 -2.95 3.13 25.11
C VAL A 641 -3.69 3.28 26.44
N TYR A 642 -4.06 4.50 26.80
CA TYR A 642 -4.73 4.83 28.06
C TYR A 642 -6.00 5.64 27.83
N ARG A 643 -6.95 5.45 28.74
CA ARG A 643 -8.19 6.22 28.85
C ARG A 643 -8.31 6.84 30.23
N SER A 644 -8.75 8.08 30.29
CA SER A 644 -9.21 8.76 31.50
C SER A 644 -10.70 9.08 31.37
N ASN A 645 -11.43 9.06 32.48
CA ASN A 645 -12.85 9.41 32.57
C ASN A 645 -13.10 10.63 33.49
N ASP A 646 -12.05 11.38 33.82
CA ASP A 646 -12.09 12.48 34.78
C ASP A 646 -11.16 13.64 34.38
N LYS A 647 -11.07 13.91 33.06
CA LYS A 647 -10.24 14.96 32.44
C LYS A 647 -8.75 14.79 32.75
N GLY A 648 -8.26 13.56 32.67
CA GLY A 648 -6.84 13.23 32.80
C GLY A 648 -6.32 13.19 34.25
N LYS A 649 -7.20 13.16 35.26
CA LYS A 649 -6.78 13.04 36.68
C LYS A 649 -6.37 11.60 37.01
N THR A 650 -7.08 10.61 36.49
CA THR A 650 -6.76 9.19 36.61
C THR A 650 -6.79 8.50 35.24
N TRP A 651 -5.95 7.47 35.07
CA TRP A 651 -5.75 6.79 33.80
C TRP A 651 -5.79 5.28 33.96
N LYS A 652 -6.38 4.59 32.97
CA LYS A 652 -6.43 3.13 32.87
C LYS A 652 -5.92 2.70 31.50
N SER A 653 -5.06 1.68 31.48
CA SER A 653 -4.63 1.08 30.20
C SER A 653 -5.80 0.37 29.52
N ILE A 654 -5.93 0.60 28.23
CA ILE A 654 -6.85 -0.08 27.30
C ILE A 654 -6.07 -0.72 26.14
N SER A 655 -4.78 -1.03 26.37
CA SER A 655 -3.93 -1.68 25.35
C SER A 655 -4.36 -3.12 25.07
N SER A 656 -4.97 -3.78 26.07
CA SER A 656 -5.59 -5.10 26.00
C SER A 656 -4.76 -6.16 25.25
N ASP A 657 -5.20 -6.59 24.07
CA ASP A 657 -4.64 -7.66 23.24
C ASP A 657 -3.82 -7.15 22.04
N LEU A 658 -3.44 -5.87 22.02
CA LEU A 658 -2.51 -5.35 21.02
C LEU A 658 -1.17 -6.12 21.06
N PRO A 659 -0.52 -6.37 19.89
CA PRO A 659 0.74 -7.09 19.84
C PRO A 659 1.84 -6.42 20.68
N ALA A 660 2.55 -7.22 21.49
CA ALA A 660 3.59 -6.71 22.40
C ALA A 660 4.80 -6.05 21.70
N ASN A 661 5.01 -6.34 20.42
CA ASN A 661 5.98 -5.64 19.57
C ASN A 661 5.20 -4.86 18.50
N GLY A 662 4.87 -3.62 18.82
CA GLY A 662 3.95 -2.82 18.01
C GLY A 662 3.62 -1.50 18.69
N SER A 663 4.64 -0.69 18.96
CA SER A 663 4.47 0.64 19.56
C SER A 663 3.38 1.43 18.85
N VAL A 664 2.61 2.20 19.63
CA VAL A 664 1.45 2.96 19.14
C VAL A 664 1.92 4.36 18.76
N TRP A 665 1.40 4.86 17.65
CA TRP A 665 1.70 6.21 17.16
C TRP A 665 0.53 7.16 17.38
N THR A 666 -0.71 6.69 17.19
CA THR A 666 -1.89 7.55 17.18
C THR A 666 -3.15 6.80 17.62
N ILE A 667 -4.15 7.55 18.08
CA ILE A 667 -5.50 7.07 18.37
C ILE A 667 -6.55 8.02 17.79
N GLU A 668 -7.65 7.46 17.28
CA GLU A 668 -8.81 8.21 16.82
C GLU A 668 -10.12 7.53 17.28
N GLN A 669 -11.17 8.33 17.49
CA GLN A 669 -12.50 7.92 17.89
C GLN A 669 -13.49 8.20 16.75
N ASP A 670 -14.38 7.24 16.48
CA ASP A 670 -15.49 7.47 15.56
C ASP A 670 -16.32 8.69 15.98
N PHE A 671 -16.99 9.34 15.02
CA PHE A 671 -17.80 10.53 15.30
C PHE A 671 -19.29 10.24 15.54
N GLU A 672 -19.74 8.98 15.44
CA GLU A 672 -21.12 8.56 15.75
C GLU A 672 -21.22 7.54 16.89
N ASN A 673 -20.20 6.69 17.09
CA ASN A 673 -20.16 5.67 18.12
C ASN A 673 -18.96 5.87 19.07
N ALA A 674 -19.25 6.21 20.33
CA ALA A 674 -18.23 6.51 21.34
C ALA A 674 -17.28 5.34 21.68
N GLU A 675 -17.71 4.10 21.48
CA GLU A 675 -16.93 2.89 21.80
C GLU A 675 -16.12 2.38 20.60
N LEU A 676 -16.33 2.94 19.40
CA LEU A 676 -15.55 2.61 18.22
C LEU A 676 -14.26 3.44 18.19
N LEU A 677 -13.14 2.77 18.47
CA LEU A 677 -11.80 3.36 18.54
C LEU A 677 -10.90 2.77 17.45
N PHE A 678 -9.92 3.55 17.03
CA PHE A 678 -8.91 3.20 16.03
C PHE A 678 -7.52 3.52 16.56
N VAL A 679 -6.54 2.65 16.29
CA VAL A 679 -5.14 2.92 16.62
C VAL A 679 -4.23 2.56 15.45
N GLY A 680 -3.24 3.43 15.24
CA GLY A 680 -2.12 3.21 14.33
C GLY A 680 -0.92 2.72 15.11
N THR A 681 -0.32 1.60 14.70
CA THR A 681 0.87 1.03 15.33
C THR A 681 2.03 0.96 14.35
N GLU A 682 3.19 0.54 14.85
CA GLU A 682 4.40 0.36 14.05
C GLU A 682 4.24 -0.57 12.83
N PHE A 683 3.31 -1.54 12.89
CA PHE A 683 3.19 -2.55 11.85
C PHE A 683 1.80 -2.67 11.25
N SER A 684 0.77 -2.01 11.79
CA SER A 684 -0.59 -2.14 11.25
C SER A 684 -1.56 -1.10 11.83
N PHE A 685 -2.77 -1.11 11.28
CA PHE A 685 -3.96 -0.47 11.84
C PHE A 685 -4.83 -1.48 12.62
N PHE A 686 -5.45 -1.02 13.72
CA PHE A 686 -6.41 -1.78 14.52
C PHE A 686 -7.65 -0.95 14.86
N PHE A 687 -8.77 -1.63 15.05
CA PHE A 687 -9.99 -1.01 15.59
C PHE A 687 -10.54 -1.81 16.78
N SER A 688 -11.33 -1.15 17.61
CA SER A 688 -12.06 -1.73 18.74
C SER A 688 -13.51 -1.26 18.66
N ILE A 689 -14.47 -2.16 18.93
CA ILE A 689 -15.91 -1.83 19.01
C ILE A 689 -16.42 -1.72 20.47
N ASP A 690 -15.55 -1.92 21.45
CA ASP A 690 -15.88 -1.97 22.88
C ASP A 690 -14.96 -1.09 23.75
N GLY A 691 -14.53 0.06 23.20
CA GLY A 691 -13.80 1.08 23.97
C GLY A 691 -12.37 0.70 24.36
N GLY A 692 -11.75 -0.21 23.61
CA GLY A 692 -10.40 -0.73 23.84
C GLY A 692 -10.36 -2.02 24.67
N GLY A 693 -11.50 -2.70 24.80
CA GLY A 693 -11.58 -4.02 25.42
C GLY A 693 -10.93 -5.10 24.55
N LYS A 694 -11.11 -5.01 23.22
CA LYS A 694 -10.50 -5.90 22.24
C LYS A 694 -10.13 -5.18 20.95
N TRP A 695 -8.92 -5.40 20.45
CA TRP A 695 -8.40 -4.82 19.23
C TRP A 695 -8.38 -5.84 18.07
N ILE A 696 -8.91 -5.43 16.92
CA ILE A 696 -9.02 -6.25 15.72
C ILE A 696 -8.16 -5.62 14.63
N GLN A 697 -7.19 -6.39 14.12
CA GLN A 697 -6.31 -5.94 13.05
C GLN A 697 -7.09 -5.82 11.73
N LEU A 698 -6.89 -4.70 11.04
CA LEU A 698 -7.43 -4.49 9.69
C LEU A 698 -6.29 -4.17 8.71
N ASN A 699 -5.78 -5.20 8.04
CA ASN A 699 -4.60 -5.13 7.18
C ASN A 699 -4.86 -5.52 5.72
N ASN A 700 -6.11 -5.79 5.31
CA ASN A 700 -6.33 -6.19 3.93
C ASN A 700 -6.06 -5.02 2.97
N GLY A 701 -5.05 -5.16 2.11
CA GLY A 701 -4.59 -4.11 1.20
C GLY A 701 -3.61 -3.09 1.82
N LEU A 702 -3.25 -3.24 3.09
CA LEU A 702 -2.24 -2.44 3.78
C LEU A 702 -1.07 -3.38 4.16
N PRO A 703 0.16 -3.12 3.68
CA PRO A 703 1.32 -3.93 4.06
C PRO A 703 1.67 -3.74 5.54
N ASP A 704 2.58 -4.56 6.09
CA ASP A 704 3.11 -4.34 7.43
C ASP A 704 3.84 -2.98 7.45
N ILE A 705 3.28 -1.91 8.03
CA ILE A 705 3.86 -0.56 7.89
C ILE A 705 3.45 0.34 9.07
N PRO A 706 4.27 1.34 9.46
CA PRO A 706 3.86 2.28 10.50
C PRO A 706 2.69 3.11 10.01
N VAL A 707 1.59 3.07 10.76
CA VAL A 707 0.47 4.00 10.63
C VAL A 707 0.70 5.11 11.64
N ARG A 708 1.23 6.25 11.16
CA ARG A 708 1.71 7.34 12.01
C ARG A 708 0.58 8.25 12.49
N ASP A 709 -0.46 8.40 11.68
CA ASP A 709 -1.56 9.31 11.97
C ASP A 709 -2.86 8.84 11.28
N ILE A 710 -4.00 9.21 11.86
CA ILE A 710 -5.35 8.82 11.39
C ILE A 710 -6.22 10.08 11.30
N SER A 711 -6.93 10.24 10.18
CA SER A 711 -7.95 11.27 10.01
C SER A 711 -9.27 10.65 9.54
N ILE A 712 -10.39 11.16 10.05
CA ILE A 712 -11.72 10.74 9.61
C ILE A 712 -12.38 11.84 8.78
N GLN A 713 -12.75 11.49 7.55
CA GLN A 713 -13.63 12.33 6.74
C GLN A 713 -15.10 12.00 7.09
N LYS A 714 -15.74 12.91 7.84
CA LYS A 714 -17.06 12.66 8.44
C LYS A 714 -18.19 12.50 7.42
N ARG A 715 -18.24 13.35 6.39
CA ARG A 715 -19.32 13.34 5.37
C ARG A 715 -19.35 12.01 4.62
N GLU A 716 -18.18 11.46 4.32
CA GLU A 716 -18.03 10.24 3.55
C GLU A 716 -17.97 8.98 4.43
N SER A 717 -17.81 9.13 5.74
CA SER A 717 -17.41 8.05 6.67
C SER A 717 -16.17 7.31 6.18
N ASP A 718 -15.23 8.03 5.58
CA ASP A 718 -13.95 7.46 5.13
C ASP A 718 -12.92 7.61 6.27
N ILE A 719 -12.03 6.64 6.40
CA ILE A 719 -10.84 6.75 7.27
C ILE A 719 -9.60 6.85 6.39
N VAL A 720 -8.75 7.82 6.70
CA VAL A 720 -7.52 8.12 5.96
C VAL A 720 -6.35 7.95 6.91
N VAL A 721 -5.29 7.28 6.46
CA VAL A 721 -4.10 7.04 7.27
C VAL A 721 -2.83 7.50 6.56
N ALA A 722 -1.95 8.16 7.31
CA ALA A 722 -0.57 8.40 6.91
C ALA A 722 0.28 7.17 7.21
N THR A 723 0.93 6.62 6.19
CA THR A 723 1.96 5.60 6.40
C THR A 723 3.34 6.19 6.24
N PHE A 724 4.30 5.67 7.02
CA PHE A 724 5.69 6.08 6.91
C PHE A 724 6.42 5.23 5.86
N GLY A 725 6.12 5.46 4.58
CA GLY A 725 6.87 4.90 3.44
C GLY A 725 6.04 4.09 2.43
N ARG A 726 4.70 4.20 2.48
CA ARG A 726 3.78 3.68 1.46
C ARG A 726 2.69 4.69 1.08
N GLY A 727 2.90 5.98 1.37
CA GLY A 727 1.93 7.05 1.07
C GLY A 727 0.69 7.03 1.98
N PHE A 728 -0.42 7.56 1.47
CA PHE A 728 -1.71 7.51 2.16
C PHE A 728 -2.54 6.29 1.76
N TYR A 729 -3.36 5.81 2.68
CA TYR A 729 -4.40 4.81 2.42
C TYR A 729 -5.76 5.27 2.91
N VAL A 730 -6.81 4.81 2.23
CA VAL A 730 -8.21 5.11 2.56
C VAL A 730 -9.01 3.82 2.70
N ILE A 731 -9.84 3.69 3.74
CA ILE A 731 -11.01 2.79 3.68
C ILE A 731 -12.19 3.67 3.32
N ASP A 732 -12.70 3.47 2.11
CA ASP A 732 -13.92 4.14 1.68
C ASP A 732 -15.09 3.57 2.49
N ASP A 733 -15.82 4.42 3.23
CA ASP A 733 -17.01 4.10 4.04
C ASP A 733 -16.82 2.99 5.11
N TYR A 734 -16.26 3.30 6.28
CA TYR A 734 -16.10 2.33 7.39
C TYR A 734 -17.38 2.12 8.23
N SER A 735 -18.51 2.75 7.88
CA SER A 735 -19.73 2.80 8.71
C SER A 735 -20.30 1.44 9.13
N ALA A 736 -20.01 0.37 8.36
CA ALA A 736 -20.37 -0.99 8.73
C ALA A 736 -19.85 -1.39 10.13
N LEU A 737 -18.66 -0.89 10.53
CA LEU A 737 -18.08 -1.17 11.84
C LEU A 737 -18.95 -0.68 13.01
N ARG A 738 -19.73 0.39 12.82
CA ARG A 738 -20.65 0.93 13.85
C ARG A 738 -21.78 -0.05 14.20
N ASN A 739 -22.10 -0.95 13.27
CA ASN A 739 -23.23 -1.88 13.36
C ASN A 739 -22.80 -3.32 13.68
N VAL A 740 -21.49 -3.56 13.79
CA VAL A 740 -20.96 -4.89 14.07
C VAL A 740 -20.94 -5.15 15.58
N SER A 741 -21.45 -6.32 15.96
CA SER A 741 -21.43 -6.85 17.32
C SER A 741 -21.42 -8.38 17.25
N LYS A 742 -21.17 -9.06 18.38
CA LYS A 742 -21.29 -10.53 18.43
C LYS A 742 -22.69 -11.01 18.04
N GLU A 743 -23.73 -10.25 18.38
CA GLU A 743 -25.12 -10.55 17.99
C GLU A 743 -25.31 -10.40 16.48
N THR A 744 -24.87 -9.27 15.91
CA THR A 744 -24.96 -9.02 14.46
C THR A 744 -24.21 -10.09 13.66
N LEU A 745 -23.01 -10.50 14.11
CA LEU A 745 -22.21 -11.53 13.44
C LEU A 745 -22.74 -12.96 13.66
N ASN A 746 -23.69 -13.17 14.57
CA ASN A 746 -24.35 -14.47 14.75
C ASN A 746 -25.53 -14.68 13.81
N LYS A 747 -26.06 -13.62 13.19
CA LYS A 747 -27.06 -13.68 12.12
C LYS A 747 -26.46 -14.36 10.89
N GLU A 748 -27.28 -15.08 10.11
CA GLU A 748 -26.80 -15.78 8.90
C GLU A 748 -26.17 -14.82 7.89
N ALA A 749 -26.74 -13.63 7.76
CA ALA A 749 -26.26 -12.56 6.91
C ALA A 749 -26.74 -11.19 7.41
N VAL A 750 -26.03 -10.14 7.03
CA VAL A 750 -26.38 -8.74 7.31
C VAL A 750 -26.05 -7.91 6.09
N LEU A 751 -27.00 -7.12 5.60
CA LEU A 751 -26.77 -6.06 4.63
C LEU A 751 -26.68 -4.74 5.42
N PHE A 752 -25.53 -4.09 5.39
CA PHE A 752 -25.31 -2.86 6.15
C PHE A 752 -25.93 -1.65 5.43
N PRO A 753 -26.13 -0.51 6.14
CA PRO A 753 -26.52 0.73 5.49
C PRO A 753 -25.64 1.05 4.29
N VAL A 754 -26.26 1.60 3.24
CA VAL A 754 -25.58 1.93 1.98
C VAL A 754 -25.41 3.44 1.91
N ARG A 755 -24.17 3.91 1.76
CA ARG A 755 -23.86 5.34 1.53
C ARG A 755 -24.52 5.84 0.25
N ASP A 756 -24.97 7.08 0.26
CA ASP A 756 -25.45 7.77 -0.94
C ASP A 756 -24.39 7.75 -2.06
N ALA A 757 -24.83 7.50 -3.29
CA ALA A 757 -23.94 7.33 -4.43
C ALA A 757 -24.00 8.52 -5.41
N LEU A 758 -22.82 9.04 -5.79
CA LEU A 758 -22.69 10.10 -6.78
C LEU A 758 -22.69 9.53 -8.21
N MET A 759 -23.55 10.09 -9.06
CA MET A 759 -23.72 9.72 -10.47
C MET A 759 -23.03 10.72 -11.39
N TYR A 760 -22.11 10.23 -12.21
CA TYR A 760 -21.47 10.98 -13.29
C TYR A 760 -20.94 10.01 -14.36
N ILE A 761 -20.57 10.55 -15.52
CA ILE A 761 -19.80 9.78 -16.50
C ILE A 761 -18.32 9.98 -16.17
N GLN A 762 -17.60 8.90 -15.89
CA GLN A 762 -16.16 8.97 -15.66
C GLN A 762 -15.45 9.53 -16.89
N ALA A 763 -14.53 10.47 -16.69
CA ALA A 763 -13.71 11.00 -17.76
C ALA A 763 -12.77 9.90 -18.30
N ALA A 764 -12.42 10.02 -19.59
CA ALA A 764 -11.55 9.05 -20.24
C ALA A 764 -10.14 9.07 -19.64
N SER A 765 -9.52 7.90 -19.63
CA SER A 765 -8.11 7.71 -19.31
C SER A 765 -7.21 8.45 -20.30
N LEU A 766 -6.05 8.92 -19.83
CA LEU A 766 -4.97 9.43 -20.66
C LEU A 766 -4.42 8.32 -21.56
N TYR A 767 -4.45 8.60 -22.87
CA TYR A 767 -3.91 7.73 -23.92
C TYR A 767 -2.38 7.90 -24.07
N ALA A 768 -1.69 6.84 -24.51
CA ALA A 768 -0.27 6.85 -24.92
C ALA A 768 0.77 7.33 -23.87
N GLN A 769 0.56 7.05 -22.58
CA GLN A 769 1.50 7.48 -21.52
C GLN A 769 2.66 6.49 -21.26
N GLY A 770 2.60 5.26 -21.75
CA GLY A 770 3.54 4.20 -21.37
C GLY A 770 3.25 3.59 -19.99
N ALA A 771 4.11 2.67 -19.54
CA ALA A 771 3.90 1.89 -18.31
C ALA A 771 4.55 2.49 -17.04
N ASN A 772 5.39 3.52 -17.17
CA ASN A 772 6.03 4.21 -16.06
C ASN A 772 5.15 5.31 -15.45
N TYR A 773 3.97 5.58 -16.03
CA TYR A 773 3.08 6.61 -15.55
C TYR A 773 2.32 6.14 -14.31
N TYR A 774 2.55 6.77 -13.16
CA TYR A 774 1.90 6.41 -11.91
C TYR A 774 0.41 6.77 -11.91
N ARG A 775 -0.41 5.82 -11.44
CA ARG A 775 -1.87 5.97 -11.28
C ARG A 775 -2.29 5.31 -9.98
N ALA A 776 -2.90 6.07 -9.08
CA ALA A 776 -3.57 5.56 -7.89
C ALA A 776 -5.06 5.35 -8.17
N PRO A 777 -5.67 4.23 -7.77
CA PRO A 777 -7.06 3.94 -8.10
C PRO A 777 -8.04 4.87 -7.37
N ASN A 778 -9.12 5.25 -8.07
CA ASN A 778 -10.35 5.74 -7.45
C ASN A 778 -11.04 4.61 -6.65
N PRO A 779 -11.95 4.93 -5.72
CA PRO A 779 -12.89 3.92 -5.22
C PRO A 779 -13.72 3.37 -6.39
N GLU A 780 -14.17 2.12 -6.25
CA GLU A 780 -15.07 1.50 -7.23
C GLU A 780 -16.28 2.40 -7.51
N PHE A 781 -16.55 2.66 -8.79
CA PHE A 781 -17.57 3.61 -9.20
C PHE A 781 -18.99 3.09 -8.92
N GLY A 782 -19.81 3.93 -8.30
CA GLY A 782 -21.23 3.70 -8.10
C GLY A 782 -21.64 3.46 -6.64
N ALA A 783 -22.76 2.76 -6.43
CA ALA A 783 -23.25 2.43 -5.09
C ALA A 783 -22.56 1.16 -4.57
N THR A 784 -21.93 1.25 -3.40
CA THR A 784 -21.25 0.13 -2.73
C THR A 784 -22.18 -0.52 -1.71
N PHE A 785 -22.41 -1.82 -1.82
CA PHE A 785 -23.15 -2.60 -0.84
C PHE A 785 -22.18 -3.38 0.03
N THR A 786 -22.08 -3.00 1.31
CA THR A 786 -21.31 -3.75 2.31
C THR A 786 -22.22 -4.77 2.99
N TYR A 787 -21.77 -6.03 3.09
CA TYR A 787 -22.56 -7.11 3.67
C TYR A 787 -21.68 -8.09 4.44
N TYR A 788 -22.27 -8.82 5.39
CA TYR A 788 -21.66 -9.93 6.13
C TYR A 788 -22.40 -11.23 5.84
N ILE A 789 -21.66 -12.33 5.61
CA ILE A 789 -22.20 -13.69 5.55
C ILE A 789 -21.52 -14.53 6.63
N LYS A 790 -22.30 -15.17 7.51
CA LYS A 790 -21.76 -15.99 8.59
C LYS A 790 -21.10 -17.26 8.10
N ASP A 791 -21.81 -18.01 7.26
CA ASP A 791 -21.35 -19.28 6.70
C ASP A 791 -21.99 -19.51 5.33
N ILE A 792 -21.33 -20.33 4.51
CA ILE A 792 -21.80 -20.71 3.18
C ILE A 792 -21.91 -22.23 3.11
N PRO A 793 -23.01 -22.76 2.57
CA PRO A 793 -23.15 -24.19 2.36
C PRO A 793 -21.98 -24.75 1.53
N LYS A 794 -21.36 -25.82 2.03
CA LYS A 794 -20.29 -26.51 1.30
C LYS A 794 -20.85 -27.19 0.05
N THR A 795 -20.14 -27.05 -1.06
CA THR A 795 -20.40 -27.81 -2.30
C THR A 795 -20.21 -29.31 -2.06
N LEU A 796 -20.86 -30.17 -2.84
CA LEU A 796 -20.68 -31.62 -2.80
C LEU A 796 -19.21 -31.99 -2.93
N LYS A 797 -18.48 -31.30 -3.81
CA LYS A 797 -17.04 -31.46 -3.99
C LYS A 797 -16.26 -31.13 -2.73
N GLN A 798 -16.57 -30.02 -2.05
CA GLN A 798 -15.91 -29.64 -0.79
C GLN A 798 -16.23 -30.64 0.33
N ILE A 799 -17.47 -31.10 0.44
CA ILE A 799 -17.88 -32.12 1.43
C ILE A 799 -17.08 -33.41 1.21
N ARG A 800 -16.96 -33.86 -0.05
CA ARG A 800 -16.14 -35.01 -0.40
C ARG A 800 -14.67 -34.78 -0.04
N GLN A 801 -14.07 -33.67 -0.49
CA GLN A 801 -12.65 -33.39 -0.24
C GLN A 801 -12.32 -33.29 1.25
N GLU A 802 -13.23 -32.77 2.06
CA GLU A 802 -13.07 -32.73 3.52
C GLU A 802 -13.07 -34.14 4.13
N LYS A 803 -14.00 -35.00 3.69
CA LYS A 803 -14.02 -36.42 4.07
C LYS A 803 -12.75 -37.14 3.61
N GLU A 804 -12.28 -36.91 2.39
CA GLU A 804 -11.02 -37.46 1.87
C GLU A 804 -9.82 -37.00 2.69
N LYS A 805 -9.76 -35.70 3.05
CA LYS A 805 -8.70 -35.14 3.90
C LYS A 805 -8.70 -35.76 5.29
N GLN A 806 -9.88 -36.00 5.86
CA GLN A 806 -10.01 -36.70 7.14
C GLN A 806 -9.51 -38.16 7.02
N LEU A 807 -9.95 -38.90 6.00
CA LEU A 807 -9.50 -40.27 5.75
C LEU A 807 -7.98 -40.34 5.52
N PHE A 808 -7.42 -39.39 4.77
CA PHE A 808 -5.98 -39.27 4.56
C PHE A 808 -5.23 -39.04 5.89
N LYS A 809 -5.70 -38.11 6.74
CA LYS A 809 -5.12 -37.85 8.07
C LYS A 809 -5.17 -39.10 8.97
N GLU A 810 -6.26 -39.86 8.88
CA GLU A 810 -6.46 -41.11 9.62
C GLU A 810 -5.73 -42.32 8.99
N SER A 811 -4.99 -42.14 7.89
CA SER A 811 -4.34 -43.22 7.11
C SER A 811 -5.32 -44.34 6.70
N LYS A 812 -6.58 -43.99 6.46
CA LYS A 812 -7.63 -44.91 6.00
C LYS A 812 -7.73 -44.90 4.47
N PRO A 813 -8.19 -46.01 3.85
CA PRO A 813 -8.45 -46.04 2.41
C PRO A 813 -9.43 -44.94 1.98
N ILE A 814 -9.06 -44.17 0.96
CA ILE A 814 -9.90 -43.13 0.36
C ILE A 814 -10.70 -43.78 -0.78
N PRO A 815 -12.03 -43.90 -0.69
CA PRO A 815 -12.82 -44.52 -1.73
C PRO A 815 -12.85 -43.63 -2.98
N GLN A 816 -12.71 -44.25 -4.16
CA GLN A 816 -12.88 -43.55 -5.44
C GLN A 816 -14.36 -43.15 -5.61
N PRO A 817 -14.66 -41.88 -5.93
CA PRO A 817 -16.05 -41.44 -6.14
C PRO A 817 -16.69 -42.16 -7.33
N LYS A 818 -17.98 -42.46 -7.22
CA LYS A 818 -18.76 -43.01 -8.35
C LYS A 818 -18.93 -41.96 -9.43
N GLN A 819 -19.11 -42.38 -10.68
CA GLN A 819 -19.37 -41.47 -11.79
C GLN A 819 -20.59 -40.58 -11.55
N GLU A 820 -21.65 -41.12 -10.93
CA GLU A 820 -22.85 -40.38 -10.55
C GLU A 820 -22.56 -39.24 -9.56
N GLU A 821 -21.65 -39.45 -8.60
CA GLU A 821 -21.25 -38.44 -7.62
C GLU A 821 -20.45 -37.32 -8.29
N LEU A 822 -19.51 -37.66 -9.18
CA LEU A 822 -18.74 -36.68 -9.95
C LEU A 822 -19.62 -35.86 -10.91
N LEU A 823 -20.63 -36.48 -11.51
CA LEU A 823 -21.61 -35.77 -12.34
C LEU A 823 -22.50 -34.85 -11.50
N ALA A 824 -22.90 -35.27 -10.30
CA ALA A 824 -23.63 -34.41 -9.36
C ALA A 824 -22.79 -33.19 -8.95
N GLU A 825 -21.50 -33.38 -8.66
CA GLU A 825 -20.55 -32.28 -8.39
C GLU A 825 -20.41 -31.32 -9.59
N GLN A 826 -20.33 -31.85 -10.81
CA GLN A 826 -20.22 -31.03 -12.02
C GLN A 826 -21.48 -30.22 -12.32
N ARG A 827 -22.66 -30.75 -11.98
CA ARG A 827 -23.97 -30.14 -12.22
C ARG A 827 -24.44 -29.25 -11.07
N GLU A 828 -23.76 -29.29 -9.93
CA GLU A 828 -24.12 -28.50 -8.76
C GLU A 828 -24.02 -27.00 -9.06
N VAL A 829 -25.06 -26.27 -8.71
CA VAL A 829 -25.01 -24.80 -8.69
C VAL A 829 -24.18 -24.39 -7.48
N VAL A 830 -22.95 -23.92 -7.74
CA VAL A 830 -22.07 -23.37 -6.71
C VAL A 830 -22.77 -22.17 -6.05
N PRO A 831 -22.77 -22.06 -4.70
CA PRO A 831 -23.45 -20.97 -4.03
C PRO A 831 -22.98 -19.58 -4.50
N TYR A 832 -23.95 -18.71 -4.83
CA TYR A 832 -23.69 -17.34 -5.24
C TYR A 832 -24.74 -16.39 -4.66
N LEU A 833 -24.36 -15.13 -4.52
CA LEU A 833 -25.21 -14.07 -3.99
C LEU A 833 -25.85 -13.28 -5.12
N VAL A 834 -27.09 -12.83 -4.91
CA VAL A 834 -27.85 -11.97 -5.82
C VAL A 834 -28.25 -10.71 -5.07
N PHE A 835 -27.86 -9.57 -5.63
CA PHE A 835 -28.22 -8.24 -5.16
C PHE A 835 -29.25 -7.69 -6.14
N THR A 836 -30.53 -7.69 -5.75
CA THR A 836 -31.62 -7.14 -6.56
C THR A 836 -31.86 -5.69 -6.17
N ILE A 837 -31.75 -4.78 -7.14
CA ILE A 837 -31.93 -3.34 -6.97
C ILE A 837 -33.33 -2.95 -7.44
N TYR A 838 -34.01 -2.13 -6.65
CA TYR A 838 -35.36 -1.63 -6.86
C TYR A 838 -35.37 -0.11 -6.94
N ASP A 839 -36.24 0.47 -7.77
CA ASP A 839 -36.55 1.90 -7.72
C ASP A 839 -37.56 2.22 -6.59
N GLU A 840 -37.91 3.51 -6.44
CA GLU A 840 -38.90 3.98 -5.45
C GLU A 840 -40.31 3.40 -5.68
N SER A 841 -40.60 2.87 -6.88
CA SER A 841 -41.87 2.22 -7.24
C SER A 841 -41.81 0.69 -7.12
N ASP A 842 -40.78 0.14 -6.47
CA ASP A 842 -40.54 -1.30 -6.29
C ASP A 842 -40.35 -2.11 -7.60
N ASN A 843 -40.03 -1.44 -8.71
CA ASN A 843 -39.64 -2.13 -9.94
C ASN A 843 -38.20 -2.62 -9.86
N VAL A 844 -37.95 -3.84 -10.33
CA VAL A 844 -36.57 -4.36 -10.42
C VAL A 844 -35.81 -3.64 -11.53
N ILE A 845 -34.73 -2.97 -11.15
CA ILE A 845 -33.87 -2.21 -12.05
C ILE A 845 -32.72 -3.06 -12.57
N ARG A 846 -32.04 -3.79 -11.68
CA ARG A 846 -30.91 -4.67 -12.04
C ARG A 846 -30.69 -5.74 -10.98
N LYS A 847 -30.12 -6.86 -11.40
CA LYS A 847 -29.55 -7.88 -10.51
C LYS A 847 -28.04 -7.93 -10.70
N ILE A 848 -27.30 -7.97 -9.60
CA ILE A 848 -25.84 -8.13 -9.58
C ILE A 848 -25.52 -9.42 -8.84
N ASN A 849 -24.74 -10.28 -9.48
CA ASN A 849 -24.41 -11.58 -8.93
C ASN A 849 -22.91 -11.63 -8.60
N THR A 850 -22.57 -12.22 -7.45
CA THR A 850 -21.18 -12.42 -7.03
C THR A 850 -21.00 -13.78 -6.38
N ASN A 851 -19.78 -14.29 -6.36
CA ASN A 851 -19.47 -15.51 -5.62
C ASN A 851 -19.75 -15.29 -4.13
N ALA A 852 -20.31 -16.29 -3.46
CA ALA A 852 -20.51 -16.20 -2.02
C ALA A 852 -19.16 -16.36 -1.29
N SER A 853 -18.86 -15.46 -0.35
CA SER A 853 -17.73 -15.57 0.59
C SER A 853 -18.19 -15.30 2.04
N LYS A 854 -17.59 -16.01 3.00
CA LYS A 854 -17.81 -15.80 4.44
C LYS A 854 -17.12 -14.51 4.89
N GLY A 855 -17.68 -13.85 5.91
CA GLY A 855 -17.19 -12.60 6.46
C GLY A 855 -17.83 -11.38 5.80
N ILE A 856 -17.29 -10.21 6.11
CA ILE A 856 -17.66 -8.94 5.48
C ILE A 856 -17.09 -8.91 4.06
N SER A 857 -17.87 -8.41 3.12
CA SER A 857 -17.54 -8.27 1.70
C SER A 857 -18.30 -7.09 1.10
N ARG A 858 -17.89 -6.66 -0.10
CA ARG A 858 -18.47 -5.52 -0.83
C ARG A 858 -18.76 -5.87 -2.28
N VAL A 859 -19.81 -5.28 -2.83
CA VAL A 859 -20.15 -5.33 -4.25
C VAL A 859 -20.65 -3.97 -4.72
N ASN A 860 -20.42 -3.63 -5.99
CA ASN A 860 -20.70 -2.31 -6.52
C ASN A 860 -21.74 -2.36 -7.64
N TRP A 861 -22.70 -1.44 -7.60
CA TRP A 861 -23.58 -1.13 -8.72
C TRP A 861 -23.13 0.14 -9.42
N ASP A 862 -22.73 0.00 -10.68
CA ASP A 862 -22.30 1.07 -11.59
C ASP A 862 -23.38 2.13 -11.95
N LEU A 863 -24.54 2.09 -11.28
CA LEU A 863 -25.66 3.03 -11.45
C LEU A 863 -26.23 3.02 -12.89
N ARG A 864 -26.19 1.87 -13.56
CA ARG A 864 -26.74 1.68 -14.91
C ARG A 864 -27.76 0.55 -14.97
N TYR A 865 -28.67 0.68 -15.93
CA TYR A 865 -29.58 -0.39 -16.35
C TYR A 865 -28.79 -1.61 -16.87
N PRO A 866 -29.40 -2.81 -16.92
CA PRO A 866 -28.75 -3.99 -17.49
C PRO A 866 -28.37 -3.77 -18.96
N ASN A 867 -27.32 -4.47 -19.40
CA ASN A 867 -26.98 -4.52 -20.81
C ASN A 867 -28.03 -5.32 -21.60
N ILE A 868 -28.36 -4.84 -22.80
CA ILE A 868 -29.33 -5.42 -23.73
C ILE A 868 -28.68 -6.32 -24.80
N ASN A 869 -27.36 -6.52 -24.72
CA ASN A 869 -26.63 -7.41 -25.63
C ASN A 869 -27.13 -8.85 -25.54
N THR A 870 -27.06 -9.55 -26.66
CA THR A 870 -27.31 -11.00 -26.72
C THR A 870 -26.33 -11.74 -25.82
N ILE A 871 -26.84 -12.67 -25.01
CA ILE A 871 -26.01 -13.53 -24.17
C ILE A 871 -25.47 -14.66 -25.03
N LYS A 872 -24.14 -14.79 -25.10
CA LYS A 872 -23.45 -15.91 -25.75
C LYS A 872 -22.63 -16.63 -24.68
N VAL A 873 -23.09 -17.78 -24.23
CA VAL A 873 -22.37 -18.60 -23.24
C VAL A 873 -22.48 -20.07 -23.63
N GLU A 874 -21.36 -20.80 -23.54
CA GLU A 874 -21.33 -22.26 -23.72
C GLU A 874 -21.76 -22.98 -22.43
N LYS A 875 -21.49 -22.36 -21.27
CA LYS A 875 -21.81 -22.87 -19.95
C LYS A 875 -22.48 -21.80 -19.10
N PHE A 876 -23.43 -22.23 -18.25
CA PHE A 876 -24.07 -21.33 -17.30
C PHE A 876 -23.08 -20.81 -16.26
N GLU A 877 -22.85 -19.50 -16.24
CA GLU A 877 -21.98 -18.80 -15.28
C GLU A 877 -22.73 -17.62 -14.65
N PRO A 878 -23.38 -17.82 -13.48
CA PRO A 878 -24.26 -16.80 -12.90
C PRO A 878 -23.54 -15.56 -12.41
N THR A 879 -22.24 -15.65 -12.12
CA THR A 879 -21.41 -14.56 -11.58
C THR A 879 -20.52 -13.90 -12.64
N ALA A 880 -20.74 -14.22 -13.93
CA ALA A 880 -20.07 -13.56 -15.04
C ALA A 880 -20.34 -12.04 -15.00
N LYS A 881 -19.27 -11.24 -15.10
CA LYS A 881 -19.40 -9.77 -15.08
C LYS A 881 -20.24 -9.31 -16.27
N GLN A 882 -21.32 -8.60 -15.98
CA GLN A 882 -22.14 -7.94 -16.99
C GLN A 882 -21.95 -6.43 -16.89
N SER A 883 -21.62 -5.77 -18.00
CA SER A 883 -21.58 -4.31 -18.04
C SER A 883 -22.99 -3.72 -17.89
N GLY A 884 -23.11 -2.48 -17.42
CA GLY A 884 -24.34 -1.71 -17.54
C GLY A 884 -24.54 -1.16 -18.95
N SER A 885 -25.76 -0.66 -19.24
CA SER A 885 -26.09 0.10 -20.45
C SER A 885 -26.12 1.60 -20.17
N THR A 886 -27.27 2.25 -20.20
CA THR A 886 -27.43 3.68 -19.93
C THR A 886 -27.53 3.96 -18.42
N PRO A 887 -27.11 5.14 -17.95
CA PRO A 887 -27.27 5.55 -16.57
C PRO A 887 -28.75 5.54 -16.14
N VAL A 888 -28.99 5.22 -14.87
CA VAL A 888 -30.34 5.33 -14.29
C VAL A 888 -30.70 6.78 -13.93
N MET A 889 -31.93 6.98 -13.43
CA MET A 889 -32.35 8.27 -12.86
C MET A 889 -31.76 8.47 -11.46
N PRO A 890 -31.31 9.69 -11.10
CA PRO A 890 -31.04 10.03 -9.70
C PRO A 890 -32.33 9.90 -8.91
N GLY A 891 -32.24 9.46 -7.66
CA GLY A 891 -33.40 9.22 -6.81
C GLY A 891 -33.14 8.14 -5.77
N LYS A 892 -34.22 7.65 -5.18
CA LYS A 892 -34.20 6.61 -4.15
C LYS A 892 -34.22 5.22 -4.78
N TYR A 893 -33.41 4.35 -4.21
CA TYR A 893 -33.32 2.94 -4.58
C TYR A 893 -33.31 2.07 -3.33
N ALA A 894 -33.58 0.78 -3.51
CA ALA A 894 -33.43 -0.22 -2.47
C ALA A 894 -32.67 -1.43 -3.01
N VAL A 895 -31.90 -2.11 -2.15
CA VAL A 895 -31.21 -3.35 -2.48
C VAL A 895 -31.66 -4.49 -1.56
N LYS A 896 -31.83 -5.68 -2.14
CA LYS A 896 -32.16 -6.93 -1.43
C LYS A 896 -31.10 -7.99 -1.71
N LEU A 897 -30.67 -8.71 -0.68
CA LEU A 897 -29.70 -9.79 -0.77
C LEU A 897 -30.37 -11.17 -0.72
N GLU A 898 -30.00 -12.04 -1.66
CA GLU A 898 -30.44 -13.44 -1.74
C GLU A 898 -29.21 -14.34 -1.93
N LEU A 899 -29.26 -15.55 -1.37
CA LEU A 899 -28.27 -16.62 -1.58
C LEU A 899 -28.92 -17.73 -2.40
N VAL A 900 -28.32 -18.04 -3.54
CA VAL A 900 -28.72 -19.17 -4.38
C VAL A 900 -27.82 -20.36 -4.06
N THR A 901 -28.42 -21.51 -3.82
CA THR A 901 -27.74 -22.77 -3.50
C THR A 901 -28.39 -23.92 -4.27
N ARG A 902 -27.83 -25.13 -4.14
CA ARG A 902 -28.48 -26.36 -4.65
C ARG A 902 -29.88 -26.62 -4.05
N GLU A 903 -30.19 -26.06 -2.88
CA GLU A 903 -31.49 -26.23 -2.20
C GLU A 903 -32.52 -25.18 -2.63
N GLY A 904 -32.12 -24.20 -3.46
CA GLY A 904 -32.96 -23.11 -3.94
C GLY A 904 -32.43 -21.73 -3.56
N VAL A 905 -33.31 -20.73 -3.69
CA VAL A 905 -33.01 -19.33 -3.37
C VAL A 905 -33.49 -19.02 -1.96
N LYS A 906 -32.60 -18.49 -1.12
CA LYS A 906 -32.88 -18.05 0.24
C LYS A 906 -32.70 -16.55 0.36
N GLN A 907 -33.70 -15.84 0.86
CA GLN A 907 -33.57 -14.41 1.16
C GLN A 907 -32.73 -14.20 2.43
N LEU A 908 -31.81 -13.24 2.37
CA LEU A 908 -30.86 -12.93 3.44
C LEU A 908 -31.10 -11.51 3.98
N GLY A 909 -32.18 -11.34 4.73
CA GLY A 909 -32.55 -10.07 5.37
C GLY A 909 -33.57 -9.23 4.58
N GLU A 910 -33.79 -8.00 5.03
CA GLU A 910 -34.73 -7.03 4.46
C GLU A 910 -34.09 -6.15 3.39
N LYS A 911 -34.92 -5.34 2.70
CA LYS A 911 -34.44 -4.32 1.75
C LYS A 911 -33.73 -3.18 2.50
N VAL A 912 -32.61 -2.71 1.98
CA VAL A 912 -31.91 -1.51 2.47
C VAL A 912 -32.07 -0.39 1.46
N ASN A 913 -32.59 0.76 1.90
CA ASN A 913 -32.81 1.95 1.07
C ASN A 913 -31.55 2.83 1.02
N PHE A 914 -31.34 3.51 -0.12
CA PHE A 914 -30.24 4.46 -0.33
C PHE A 914 -30.58 5.48 -1.42
N ASN A 915 -29.85 6.60 -1.47
CA ASN A 915 -30.04 7.62 -2.49
C ASN A 915 -28.92 7.62 -3.54
N THR A 916 -29.26 8.11 -4.72
CA THR A 916 -28.31 8.41 -5.78
C THR A 916 -28.51 9.85 -6.25
N SER A 917 -27.43 10.60 -6.43
CA SER A 917 -27.50 12.02 -6.80
C SER A 917 -26.53 12.34 -7.94
N ALA A 918 -26.93 13.24 -8.85
CA ALA A 918 -26.06 13.62 -9.95
C ALA A 918 -24.97 14.60 -9.47
N LEU A 919 -23.72 14.38 -9.91
CA LEU A 919 -22.59 15.27 -9.62
C LEU A 919 -22.76 16.68 -10.23
N ARG A 920 -23.59 16.80 -11.28
CA ARG A 920 -23.85 18.04 -12.03
C ARG A 920 -22.57 18.70 -12.57
N ASN A 921 -21.57 17.91 -12.95
CA ASN A 921 -20.30 18.35 -13.53
C ASN A 921 -20.35 18.51 -15.07
N THR A 922 -21.51 18.89 -15.62
CA THR A 922 -21.71 19.00 -17.08
C THR A 922 -22.22 20.38 -17.43
N THR A 923 -21.61 21.04 -18.41
CA THR A 923 -21.99 22.40 -18.86
C THR A 923 -23.27 22.41 -19.70
N LEU A 924 -23.55 21.33 -20.43
CA LEU A 924 -24.74 21.17 -21.28
C LEU A 924 -25.55 19.92 -20.87
N PRO A 925 -26.12 19.87 -19.66
CA PRO A 925 -26.95 18.75 -19.23
C PRO A 925 -28.28 18.72 -19.99
N ALA A 926 -28.95 17.57 -20.03
CA ALA A 926 -30.34 17.50 -20.48
C ALA A 926 -31.24 18.36 -19.56
N THR A 927 -32.06 19.22 -20.16
CA THR A 927 -33.02 20.07 -19.43
C THR A 927 -34.16 19.24 -18.84
N ASP A 928 -34.59 18.19 -19.54
CA ASP A 928 -35.51 17.17 -19.05
C ASP A 928 -34.81 15.80 -19.08
N ARG A 929 -34.46 15.30 -17.90
CA ARG A 929 -33.78 14.01 -17.76
C ARG A 929 -34.75 12.83 -17.90
N ASN A 930 -36.04 13.01 -17.59
CA ASN A 930 -37.05 11.97 -17.78
C ASN A 930 -37.24 11.71 -19.27
N GLU A 931 -37.32 12.77 -20.08
CA GLU A 931 -37.39 12.68 -21.54
C GLU A 931 -36.16 11.94 -22.11
N LEU A 932 -34.95 12.31 -21.67
CA LEU A 932 -33.71 11.65 -22.08
C LEU A 932 -33.74 10.15 -21.77
N VAL A 933 -34.07 9.76 -20.54
CA VAL A 933 -34.09 8.34 -20.14
C VAL A 933 -35.21 7.58 -20.85
N ALA A 934 -36.37 8.19 -21.09
CA ALA A 934 -37.44 7.57 -21.86
C ALA A 934 -37.01 7.28 -23.31
N PHE A 935 -36.34 8.24 -23.96
CA PHE A 935 -35.77 8.05 -25.30
C PHE A 935 -34.70 6.95 -25.30
N GLN A 936 -33.78 6.96 -24.34
CA GLN A 936 -32.75 5.93 -24.17
C GLN A 936 -33.34 4.53 -24.04
N ARG A 937 -34.41 4.37 -23.24
CA ARG A 937 -35.11 3.08 -23.09
C ARG A 937 -35.75 2.64 -24.40
N LYS A 938 -36.42 3.56 -25.11
CA LYS A 938 -37.02 3.29 -26.42
C LYS A 938 -35.96 2.86 -27.45
N ALA A 939 -34.82 3.54 -27.49
CA ALA A 939 -33.68 3.21 -28.34
C ALA A 939 -33.06 1.85 -27.98
N ASN A 940 -32.94 1.55 -26.68
CA ASN A 940 -32.43 0.26 -26.20
C ASN A 940 -33.35 -0.92 -26.58
N GLU A 941 -34.68 -0.78 -26.50
CA GLU A 941 -35.60 -1.85 -26.94
C GLU A 941 -35.54 -2.12 -28.46
N LEU A 942 -35.43 -1.05 -29.27
CA LEU A 942 -35.18 -1.19 -30.70
C LEU A 942 -33.83 -1.87 -30.95
N GLY A 943 -32.78 -1.42 -30.25
CA GLY A 943 -31.45 -2.01 -30.33
C GLY A 943 -31.38 -3.48 -29.94
N ARG A 944 -32.14 -3.90 -28.93
CA ARG A 944 -32.30 -5.29 -28.53
C ARG A 944 -32.89 -6.13 -29.66
N SER A 945 -33.92 -5.60 -30.32
CA SER A 945 -34.58 -6.27 -31.45
C SER A 945 -33.64 -6.41 -32.65
N ILE A 946 -32.92 -5.34 -33.00
CA ILE A 946 -31.93 -5.33 -34.09
C ILE A 946 -30.79 -6.30 -33.80
N ARG A 947 -30.15 -6.22 -32.63
CA ARG A 947 -29.03 -7.12 -32.25
C ARG A 947 -29.46 -8.58 -32.18
N GLY A 948 -30.65 -8.85 -31.63
CA GLY A 948 -31.22 -10.21 -31.60
C GLY A 948 -31.50 -10.76 -32.99
N THR A 949 -32.05 -9.93 -33.88
CA THR A 949 -32.33 -10.30 -35.29
C THR A 949 -31.04 -10.53 -36.07
N HIS A 950 -30.04 -9.66 -35.88
CA HIS A 950 -28.73 -9.83 -36.48
C HIS A 950 -28.12 -11.18 -36.06
N GLN A 951 -28.09 -11.47 -34.75
CA GLN A 951 -27.55 -12.72 -34.24
C GLN A 951 -28.32 -13.94 -34.76
N TYR A 952 -29.65 -13.84 -34.87
CA TYR A 952 -30.49 -14.89 -35.42
C TYR A 952 -30.20 -15.15 -36.90
N LEU A 953 -30.03 -14.08 -37.69
CA LEU A 953 -29.64 -14.16 -39.10
C LEU A 953 -28.29 -14.85 -39.28
N THR A 954 -27.27 -14.48 -38.50
CA THR A 954 -25.96 -15.12 -38.55
C THR A 954 -26.05 -16.63 -38.24
N GLU A 955 -26.85 -17.02 -37.25
CA GLU A 955 -27.07 -18.44 -36.95
C GLU A 955 -27.83 -19.15 -38.07
N MET A 956 -28.84 -18.51 -38.65
CA MET A 956 -29.59 -19.05 -39.79
C MET A 956 -28.69 -19.28 -41.02
N ILE A 957 -27.76 -18.36 -41.31
CA ILE A 957 -26.74 -18.53 -42.37
C ILE A 957 -25.83 -19.72 -42.06
N LYS A 958 -25.34 -19.83 -40.82
CA LYS A 958 -24.50 -20.94 -40.38
C LYS A 958 -25.22 -22.29 -40.53
N GLN A 959 -26.48 -22.37 -40.12
CA GLN A 959 -27.27 -23.61 -40.26
C GLN A 959 -27.62 -23.91 -41.71
N THR A 960 -27.87 -22.90 -42.55
CA THR A 960 -28.11 -23.12 -43.99
C THR A 960 -26.86 -23.64 -44.70
N ASN A 961 -25.67 -23.19 -44.30
CA ASN A 961 -24.41 -23.79 -44.75
C ASN A 961 -24.27 -25.26 -44.30
N ALA A 962 -24.70 -25.60 -43.09
CA ALA A 962 -24.73 -26.99 -42.63
C ALA A 962 -25.72 -27.85 -43.45
N ILE A 963 -26.88 -27.31 -43.82
CA ILE A 963 -27.84 -27.96 -44.75
C ILE A 963 -27.15 -28.24 -46.09
N LYS A 964 -26.47 -27.24 -46.66
CA LYS A 964 -25.76 -27.39 -47.92
C LYS A 964 -24.69 -28.48 -47.84
N GLN A 965 -23.91 -28.50 -46.76
CA GLN A 965 -22.92 -29.56 -46.54
C GLN A 965 -23.56 -30.94 -46.37
N ALA A 966 -24.71 -31.02 -45.70
CA ALA A 966 -25.46 -32.26 -45.53
C ALA A 966 -25.98 -32.78 -46.88
N LEU A 967 -26.53 -31.90 -47.73
CA LEU A 967 -27.03 -32.25 -49.07
C LEU A 967 -25.96 -32.84 -49.99
N VAL A 968 -24.68 -32.44 -49.83
CA VAL A 968 -23.55 -32.99 -50.61
C VAL A 968 -23.26 -34.45 -50.26
N VAL A 969 -23.53 -34.87 -49.02
CA VAL A 969 -23.23 -36.22 -48.54
C VAL A 969 -24.48 -37.11 -48.42
N THR A 970 -25.68 -36.55 -48.63
CA THR A 970 -26.94 -37.31 -48.67
C THR A 970 -26.98 -38.21 -49.91
N PRO A 971 -27.21 -39.52 -49.78
CA PRO A 971 -27.23 -40.47 -50.91
C PRO A 971 -28.57 -40.43 -51.67
N ALA A 972 -28.98 -39.25 -52.14
CA ALA A 972 -30.19 -39.01 -52.92
C ALA A 972 -29.95 -37.89 -53.96
N GLU A 973 -30.89 -37.71 -54.90
CA GLU A 973 -30.85 -36.58 -55.84
C GLU A 973 -31.17 -35.26 -55.09
N THR A 974 -30.15 -34.44 -54.86
CA THR A 974 -30.25 -33.22 -54.05
C THR A 974 -30.06 -31.92 -54.83
N HIS A 975 -29.79 -31.96 -56.15
CA HIS A 975 -29.44 -30.75 -56.92
C HIS A 975 -30.48 -29.62 -56.80
N GLN A 976 -31.78 -29.95 -56.83
CA GLN A 976 -32.84 -28.95 -56.66
C GLN A 976 -32.84 -28.32 -55.25
N LEU A 977 -32.63 -29.13 -54.21
CA LEU A 977 -32.52 -28.63 -52.83
C LEU A 977 -31.25 -27.81 -52.62
N SER A 978 -30.12 -28.23 -53.19
CA SER A 978 -28.87 -27.47 -53.13
C SER A 978 -29.04 -26.09 -53.77
N ASN A 979 -29.72 -26.00 -54.92
CA ASN A 979 -30.03 -24.72 -55.54
C ASN A 979 -30.96 -23.85 -54.68
N LYS A 980 -31.98 -24.45 -54.03
CA LYS A 980 -32.84 -23.72 -53.07
C LYS A 980 -32.03 -23.21 -51.87
N ALA A 981 -31.13 -24.03 -51.32
CA ALA A 981 -30.26 -23.64 -50.21
C ALA A 981 -29.26 -22.54 -50.61
N ASP A 982 -28.73 -22.59 -51.84
CA ASP A 982 -27.88 -21.54 -52.40
C ASP A 982 -28.63 -20.22 -52.59
N ASN A 983 -29.85 -20.27 -53.12
CA ASN A 983 -30.68 -19.07 -53.27
C ASN A 983 -31.02 -18.46 -51.91
N LEU A 984 -31.38 -19.29 -50.93
CA LEU A 984 -31.62 -18.83 -49.56
C LEU A 984 -30.37 -18.21 -48.96
N LEU A 985 -29.19 -18.82 -49.11
CA LEU A 985 -27.92 -18.26 -48.63
C LEU A 985 -27.63 -16.89 -49.26
N VAL A 986 -27.78 -16.76 -50.58
CA VAL A 986 -27.60 -15.48 -51.28
C VAL A 986 -28.56 -14.43 -50.72
N GLU A 987 -29.81 -14.79 -50.47
CA GLU A 987 -30.77 -13.86 -49.91
C GLU A 987 -30.45 -13.46 -48.46
N LEU A 988 -30.09 -14.42 -47.61
CA LEU A 988 -29.68 -14.15 -46.24
C LEU A 988 -28.39 -13.31 -46.18
N ASP A 989 -27.41 -13.57 -47.05
CA ASP A 989 -26.19 -12.78 -47.16
C ASP A 989 -26.48 -11.35 -47.64
N ASN A 990 -27.40 -11.19 -48.59
CA ASN A 990 -27.84 -9.85 -49.03
C ASN A 990 -28.53 -9.08 -47.89
N ILE A 991 -29.32 -9.75 -47.06
CA ILE A 991 -29.91 -9.15 -45.86
C ILE A 991 -28.82 -8.85 -44.82
N LEU A 992 -27.81 -9.70 -44.66
CA LEU A 992 -26.72 -9.49 -43.70
C LEU A 992 -25.97 -8.18 -43.99
N LEU A 993 -25.84 -7.80 -45.26
CA LEU A 993 -25.25 -6.52 -45.67
C LEU A 993 -26.01 -5.29 -45.15
N SER A 994 -27.28 -5.42 -44.77
CA SER A 994 -28.00 -4.33 -44.09
C SER A 994 -27.59 -4.18 -42.62
N PHE A 995 -27.01 -5.21 -42.01
CA PHE A 995 -26.57 -5.21 -40.60
C PHE A 995 -25.09 -4.95 -40.44
N GLU A 996 -24.24 -5.41 -41.36
CA GLU A 996 -22.78 -5.26 -41.27
C GLU A 996 -22.10 -5.17 -42.64
N ARG A 997 -20.89 -4.60 -42.67
CA ARG A 997 -20.06 -4.57 -43.87
C ARG A 997 -19.33 -5.91 -44.05
N ARG A 998 -18.91 -6.22 -45.27
CA ARG A 998 -18.10 -7.41 -45.53
C ARG A 998 -16.74 -7.31 -44.84
N SER A 999 -16.27 -8.42 -44.28
CA SER A 999 -15.04 -8.49 -43.48
C SER A 999 -13.74 -8.21 -44.26
N ASP A 1000 -13.77 -8.33 -45.59
CA ASP A 1000 -12.67 -8.05 -46.52
C ASP A 1000 -12.68 -6.59 -47.04
N SER A 1001 -13.63 -5.77 -46.59
CA SER A 1001 -13.71 -4.37 -47.01
C SER A 1001 -12.54 -3.56 -46.44
N PRO A 1002 -11.99 -2.58 -47.20
CA PRO A 1002 -11.12 -1.52 -46.67
C PRO A 1002 -11.77 -0.80 -45.49
N SER A 1003 -11.01 0.03 -44.77
CA SER A 1003 -11.58 0.79 -43.65
C SER A 1003 -12.77 1.65 -44.09
N ALA A 1004 -13.63 2.04 -43.14
CA ALA A 1004 -14.79 2.86 -43.49
C ALA A 1004 -14.41 4.21 -44.14
N GLU A 1005 -13.18 4.69 -43.89
CA GLU A 1005 -12.61 5.92 -44.44
C GLU A 1005 -12.08 5.76 -45.87
N GLU A 1006 -11.74 4.53 -46.27
CA GLU A 1006 -11.20 4.21 -47.60
C GLU A 1006 -12.29 3.76 -48.59
N ASN A 1007 -13.46 3.38 -48.08
CA ASN A 1007 -14.59 3.03 -48.92
C ASN A 1007 -15.25 4.29 -49.50
N PRO A 1008 -15.60 4.29 -50.81
CA PRO A 1008 -16.51 5.29 -51.35
C PRO A 1008 -17.81 5.35 -50.53
N PRO A 1009 -18.47 6.51 -50.44
CA PRO A 1009 -19.72 6.65 -49.70
C PRO A 1009 -20.73 5.54 -50.04
N SER A 1010 -21.19 4.83 -49.01
CA SER A 1010 -22.14 3.71 -49.11
C SER A 1010 -23.28 3.87 -48.10
N SER A 1011 -24.31 3.03 -48.22
CA SER A 1011 -25.40 2.95 -47.24
C SER A 1011 -24.85 2.63 -45.85
N VAL A 1012 -25.35 3.32 -44.82
CA VAL A 1012 -25.00 3.04 -43.41
C VAL A 1012 -25.82 1.85 -42.93
N THR A 1013 -25.14 0.84 -42.37
CA THR A 1013 -25.79 -0.38 -41.87
C THR A 1013 -26.57 -0.12 -40.58
N PHE A 1014 -27.50 -1.03 -40.26
CA PHE A 1014 -28.27 -0.98 -39.01
C PHE A 1014 -27.36 -1.02 -37.78
N SER A 1015 -26.27 -1.81 -37.80
CA SER A 1015 -25.38 -1.91 -36.64
C SER A 1015 -24.52 -0.65 -36.45
N GLU A 1016 -24.05 -0.01 -37.52
CA GLU A 1016 -23.33 1.28 -37.44
C GLU A 1016 -24.23 2.40 -36.92
N ARG A 1017 -25.46 2.50 -37.45
CA ARG A 1017 -26.43 3.52 -37.04
C ARG A 1017 -26.89 3.31 -35.60
N LEU A 1018 -27.18 2.06 -35.23
CA LEU A 1018 -27.49 1.70 -33.84
C LEU A 1018 -26.30 1.93 -32.91
N GLY A 1019 -25.07 1.65 -33.37
CA GLY A 1019 -23.84 1.93 -32.64
C GLY A 1019 -23.72 3.42 -32.31
N THR A 1020 -23.93 4.29 -33.29
CA THR A 1020 -23.92 5.75 -33.12
C THR A 1020 -24.99 6.22 -32.12
N LEU A 1021 -26.21 5.71 -32.24
CA LEU A 1021 -27.33 6.02 -31.34
C LEU A 1021 -27.04 5.58 -29.89
N THR A 1022 -26.55 4.36 -29.69
CA THR A 1022 -26.36 3.78 -28.35
C THR A 1022 -25.08 4.27 -27.66
N TYR A 1023 -23.99 4.46 -28.40
CA TYR A 1023 -22.71 4.92 -27.85
C TYR A 1023 -22.79 6.35 -27.30
N THR A 1024 -23.54 7.23 -27.97
CA THR A 1024 -23.74 8.62 -27.54
C THR A 1024 -24.37 8.69 -26.14
N HIS A 1025 -25.37 7.84 -25.87
CA HIS A 1025 -26.05 7.76 -24.57
C HIS A 1025 -25.24 7.08 -23.46
N TRP A 1026 -24.28 6.22 -23.80
CA TRP A 1026 -23.46 5.56 -22.77
C TRP A 1026 -22.49 6.49 -22.08
N ARG A 1027 -22.06 7.55 -22.78
CA ARG A 1027 -20.98 8.46 -22.36
C ARG A 1027 -21.43 9.90 -22.14
N SER A 1028 -22.75 10.17 -22.11
CA SER A 1028 -23.25 11.54 -21.97
C SER A 1028 -24.53 11.63 -21.14
N THR A 1029 -24.68 12.75 -20.45
CA THR A 1029 -25.91 13.19 -19.76
C THR A 1029 -26.50 14.45 -20.41
N SER A 1030 -26.05 14.81 -21.61
CA SER A 1030 -26.57 15.94 -22.39
C SER A 1030 -27.94 15.64 -23.00
N LYS A 1031 -28.62 16.69 -23.46
CA LYS A 1031 -29.89 16.59 -24.18
C LYS A 1031 -29.79 15.70 -25.42
N ILE A 1032 -30.91 15.11 -25.80
CA ILE A 1032 -31.05 14.34 -27.05
C ILE A 1032 -30.72 15.25 -28.24
N THR A 1033 -29.87 14.78 -29.14
CA THR A 1033 -29.48 15.48 -30.37
C THR A 1033 -30.45 15.16 -31.50
N LYS A 1034 -30.55 16.07 -32.48
CA LYS A 1034 -31.33 15.82 -33.70
C LYS A 1034 -30.82 14.60 -34.48
N ASN A 1035 -29.51 14.36 -34.45
CA ASN A 1035 -28.90 13.20 -35.11
C ASN A 1035 -29.35 11.88 -34.48
N GLU A 1036 -29.50 11.84 -33.15
CA GLU A 1036 -30.02 10.66 -32.46
C GLU A 1036 -31.48 10.39 -32.83
N ILE A 1037 -32.31 11.44 -32.93
CA ILE A 1037 -33.71 11.31 -33.37
C ILE A 1037 -33.75 10.76 -34.80
N VAL A 1038 -32.99 11.34 -35.73
CA VAL A 1038 -32.91 10.85 -37.13
C VAL A 1038 -32.42 9.40 -37.18
N ALA A 1039 -31.38 9.05 -36.42
CA ALA A 1039 -30.89 7.68 -36.37
C ALA A 1039 -31.95 6.71 -35.85
N TYR A 1040 -32.69 7.09 -34.81
CA TYR A 1040 -33.80 6.29 -34.28
C TYR A 1040 -34.92 6.14 -35.30
N ASP A 1041 -35.38 7.23 -35.91
CA ASP A 1041 -36.52 7.22 -36.84
C ASP A 1041 -36.21 6.37 -38.08
N VAL A 1042 -35.01 6.51 -38.67
CA VAL A 1042 -34.57 5.67 -39.79
C VAL A 1042 -34.55 4.18 -39.39
N LEU A 1043 -34.01 3.84 -38.22
CA LEU A 1043 -34.03 2.45 -37.76
C LEU A 1043 -35.45 1.95 -37.51
N ALA A 1044 -36.32 2.79 -36.94
CA ALA A 1044 -37.70 2.43 -36.65
C ALA A 1044 -38.54 2.24 -37.93
N GLU A 1045 -38.16 2.88 -39.04
CA GLU A 1045 -38.80 2.75 -40.36
C GLU A 1045 -38.23 1.57 -41.17
N GLU A 1046 -36.90 1.48 -41.29
CA GLU A 1046 -36.24 0.55 -42.22
C GLU A 1046 -36.04 -0.87 -41.67
N PHE A 1047 -35.93 -1.04 -40.34
CA PHE A 1047 -35.71 -2.36 -39.74
C PHE A 1047 -36.93 -3.30 -39.77
N PRO A 1048 -38.18 -2.86 -39.47
CA PRO A 1048 -39.33 -3.77 -39.40
C PRO A 1048 -39.59 -4.58 -40.68
N PRO A 1049 -39.49 -4.02 -41.90
CA PRO A 1049 -39.63 -4.81 -43.14
C PRO A 1049 -38.57 -5.91 -43.26
N VAL A 1050 -37.32 -5.62 -42.89
CA VAL A 1050 -36.22 -6.60 -42.91
C VAL A 1050 -36.46 -7.71 -41.89
N TYR A 1051 -36.91 -7.35 -40.68
CA TYR A 1051 -37.28 -8.30 -39.64
C TYR A 1051 -38.38 -9.27 -40.11
N GLU A 1052 -39.47 -8.75 -40.71
CA GLU A 1052 -40.54 -9.60 -41.21
C GLU A 1052 -40.09 -10.45 -42.41
N ARG A 1053 -39.17 -9.97 -43.27
CA ARG A 1053 -38.59 -10.79 -44.35
C ARG A 1053 -37.78 -11.96 -43.81
N ILE A 1054 -36.92 -11.75 -42.81
CA ILE A 1054 -36.15 -12.84 -42.17
C ILE A 1054 -37.11 -13.88 -41.57
N LYS A 1055 -38.16 -13.43 -40.89
CA LYS A 1055 -39.18 -14.31 -40.30
C LYS A 1055 -39.96 -15.10 -41.37
N GLN A 1056 -40.26 -14.47 -42.50
CA GLN A 1056 -40.87 -15.14 -43.65
C GLN A 1056 -39.93 -16.20 -44.24
N LEU A 1057 -38.67 -15.85 -44.52
CA LEU A 1057 -37.65 -16.80 -45.04
C LEU A 1057 -37.46 -18.00 -44.13
N TYR A 1058 -37.44 -17.76 -42.80
CA TYR A 1058 -37.37 -18.84 -41.83
C TYR A 1058 -38.57 -19.79 -41.93
N SER A 1059 -39.79 -19.24 -41.96
CA SER A 1059 -41.02 -20.04 -41.92
C SER A 1059 -41.35 -20.73 -43.24
N THR A 1060 -40.94 -20.16 -44.38
CA THR A 1060 -41.34 -20.63 -45.71
C THR A 1060 -40.23 -21.34 -46.48
N GLU A 1061 -38.95 -20.98 -46.29
CA GLU A 1061 -37.86 -21.55 -47.08
C GLU A 1061 -36.94 -22.44 -46.24
N TYR A 1062 -36.41 -21.90 -45.14
CA TYR A 1062 -35.48 -22.63 -44.28
C TYR A 1062 -36.12 -23.88 -43.68
N LYS A 1063 -37.33 -23.78 -43.12
CA LYS A 1063 -38.04 -24.95 -42.58
C LYS A 1063 -38.32 -26.01 -43.65
N LEU A 1064 -38.69 -25.61 -44.87
CA LEU A 1064 -38.91 -26.56 -45.96
C LEU A 1064 -37.62 -27.29 -46.35
N LEU A 1065 -36.49 -26.58 -46.41
CA LEU A 1065 -35.18 -27.21 -46.69
C LEU A 1065 -34.79 -28.23 -45.62
N VAL A 1066 -35.03 -27.89 -44.35
CA VAL A 1066 -34.81 -28.75 -43.20
C VAL A 1066 -35.70 -30.00 -43.26
N ASP A 1067 -36.99 -29.86 -43.58
CA ASP A 1067 -37.95 -30.96 -43.71
C ASP A 1067 -37.69 -31.84 -44.95
N GLU A 1068 -37.32 -31.24 -46.08
CA GLU A 1068 -36.99 -31.97 -47.32
C GLU A 1068 -35.66 -32.75 -47.19
N LEU A 1069 -34.64 -32.17 -46.53
CA LEU A 1069 -33.38 -32.87 -46.23
C LEU A 1069 -33.61 -34.12 -45.36
N ASP A 1070 -34.46 -34.01 -44.34
CA ASP A 1070 -34.79 -35.13 -43.45
C ASP A 1070 -35.56 -36.24 -44.19
N LYS A 1071 -36.51 -35.88 -45.08
CA LYS A 1071 -37.22 -36.84 -45.95
C LYS A 1071 -36.28 -37.64 -46.86
N LEU A 1072 -35.18 -37.04 -47.30
CA LEU A 1072 -34.17 -37.68 -48.14
C LEU A 1072 -33.19 -38.56 -47.33
N GLY A 1073 -33.32 -38.61 -46.00
CA GLY A 1073 -32.42 -39.35 -45.13
C GLY A 1073 -31.02 -38.72 -45.04
N GLY A 1074 -30.92 -37.40 -45.19
CA GLY A 1074 -29.67 -36.67 -45.05
C GLY A 1074 -29.12 -36.66 -43.61
N PRO A 1075 -27.85 -36.29 -43.42
CA PRO A 1075 -27.30 -36.11 -42.08
C PRO A 1075 -28.11 -35.15 -41.24
N VAL A 1076 -28.29 -35.50 -39.97
CA VAL A 1076 -29.07 -34.73 -39.00
C VAL A 1076 -28.33 -33.45 -38.62
N LEU A 1077 -29.01 -32.31 -38.69
CA LEU A 1077 -28.44 -31.01 -38.31
C LEU A 1077 -28.38 -30.84 -36.79
N THR A 1078 -27.49 -29.98 -36.30
CA THR A 1078 -27.35 -29.67 -34.86
C THR A 1078 -28.62 -29.08 -34.22
N THR A 1079 -29.57 -28.61 -35.02
CA THR A 1079 -30.84 -28.01 -34.58
C THR A 1079 -32.04 -28.94 -34.71
N GLN A 1080 -31.87 -30.19 -35.15
CA GLN A 1080 -32.95 -31.17 -35.33
C GLN A 1080 -32.81 -32.36 -34.36
N LEU A 1081 -33.95 -32.84 -33.86
CA LEU A 1081 -34.03 -34.12 -33.18
C LEU A 1081 -34.37 -35.20 -34.22
N PRO A 1082 -33.52 -36.20 -34.46
CA PRO A 1082 -33.80 -37.22 -35.46
C PRO A 1082 -34.93 -38.15 -35.01
N GLU A 1083 -35.74 -38.61 -35.96
CA GLU A 1083 -36.72 -39.67 -35.70
C GLU A 1083 -36.03 -41.00 -35.38
N LEU A 1084 -36.41 -41.61 -34.25
CA LEU A 1084 -35.94 -42.94 -33.87
C LEU A 1084 -36.62 -44.01 -34.74
N LYS A 1085 -35.94 -44.49 -35.79
CA LYS A 1085 -36.43 -45.55 -36.68
C LYS A 1085 -35.94 -46.94 -36.29
N ILE A 1086 -36.09 -47.31 -35.02
CA ILE A 1086 -35.83 -48.67 -34.52
C ILE A 1086 -37.17 -49.26 -34.07
N LYS A 1087 -37.63 -50.33 -34.74
CA LYS A 1087 -38.79 -51.13 -34.31
C LYS A 1087 -38.39 -52.17 -33.29
#